data_AF-A0A523XE75-F1
#
_entry.id   AF-A0A523XE75-F1
#
_cell.length_a   1.000
_cell.length_b   1.000
_cell.length_c   1.000
_cell.angle_alpha   90.00
_cell.angle_beta   90.00
_cell.angle_gamma   90.00
#
_symmetry.space_group_name_H-M   'P 1'
#
loop_
_entity.id
_entity.type
_entity.pdbx_description
1 polymer ?
#
loop_
_entity_poly.entity_id
_entity_poly.type
_entity_poly.pdbx_seq_one_letter_code
_entity_poly.pdbx_strand_id
1 'polypeptide(L)'
;MKRIFITLLLAIFCGLFIFVVTTVFLYLYFPLELKTYDLRVFLRTKKYDFDNLIIVDIDDYSIEKLGRFRDWPRWYYASVVDYLTTEKVKVIGVDILLPEPDTISDSLISIYQEKKEKQIKKELQNRGIHANSREIIDIVLSNLGFDEEFMHSIKKSRRVVLPLAIIKSSDVVEGDFRNAKEFSYKFPYKIRSSLPQGAGIAVPTKTLIQGVRDIGVVNTDSDIDGIIRRIPLFYRFKRDTYPSFSFVIFLHASRLGKKKIEIIPGKYAKLDNCKIPVDEEARMLINFLGKPFSFRYISFYDVLKRRVGKGFFKGKIVLIGSSAVALSDLKPTPASRNMMPGVEIHANALYTLMNRCFIHYPTIPVTLLLVLTLSIITTYLAFKLKPWLSLILTIIVFISFLVTCDILFDIKNIWFEIVRPSYALVFSYIVAIGYRYTIIERSKRELRRMFDRYVSTEIVEEIISNPLQLKLGGERKDITVLFSDIRGFTSMSESMEPEAVVSILNDYLAAMTDIILSWGGTIDKFIGDAIMAVFGAPIPYEDHAYRAAKAALGMREALKKLWEKWEKEGKHTFDIGVGISSGVAIVGNIGSVRRTEYTAIGDIVNLGARIEPLNKEFNTHILITESVYERIKEKAKVVEIGEVKVRGKKQKVRLFELVGSKE
;
A
#
# COMPACT_ATOMS: atom_id res chain seq x y z
N MET A 1 24.01 -17.79 -4.50
CA MET A 1 23.47 -17.08 -5.68
C MET A 1 21.98 -17.33 -5.92
N LYS A 2 21.49 -18.58 -6.04
CA LYS A 2 20.07 -18.89 -6.31
C LYS A 2 19.04 -18.16 -5.42
N ARG A 3 19.27 -18.07 -4.11
CA ARG A 3 18.34 -17.36 -3.18
C ARG A 3 18.23 -15.86 -3.44
N ILE A 4 19.35 -15.17 -3.73
CA ILE A 4 19.34 -13.72 -4.00
C ILE A 4 18.60 -13.43 -5.31
N PHE A 5 18.80 -14.28 -6.31
CA PHE A 5 18.10 -14.19 -7.59
C PHE A 5 16.58 -14.34 -7.42
N ILE A 6 16.13 -15.36 -6.67
CA ILE A 6 14.70 -15.57 -6.38
C ILE A 6 14.09 -14.37 -5.63
N THR A 7 14.80 -13.82 -4.63
CA THR A 7 14.30 -12.64 -3.89
C THR A 7 14.13 -11.42 -4.78
N LEU A 8 15.06 -11.18 -5.70
CA LEU A 8 15.00 -10.06 -6.62
C LEU A 8 13.84 -10.22 -7.61
N LEU A 9 13.66 -11.43 -8.15
CA LEU A 9 12.60 -11.75 -9.10
C LEU A 9 11.22 -11.60 -8.45
N LEU A 10 11.06 -12.06 -7.20
CA LEU A 10 9.84 -11.88 -6.41
C LEU A 10 9.53 -10.39 -6.18
N ALA A 11 10.54 -9.60 -5.82
CA ALA A 11 10.37 -8.15 -5.60
C ALA A 11 9.94 -7.41 -6.88
N ILE A 12 10.60 -7.71 -8.00
CA ILE A 12 10.26 -7.12 -9.31
C ILE A 12 8.84 -7.51 -9.71
N PHE A 13 8.47 -8.79 -9.56
CA PHE A 13 7.12 -9.25 -9.85
C PHE A 13 6.06 -8.52 -9.00
N CYS A 14 6.28 -8.39 -7.69
CA CYS A 14 5.33 -7.69 -6.80
C CYS A 14 5.17 -6.21 -7.18
N GLY A 15 6.30 -5.52 -7.44
CA GLY A 15 6.29 -4.12 -7.86
C GLY A 15 5.57 -3.91 -9.20
N LEU A 16 5.89 -4.74 -10.21
CA LEU A 16 5.23 -4.69 -11.52
C LEU A 16 3.74 -5.03 -11.43
N PHE A 17 3.37 -6.04 -10.63
CA PHE A 17 1.98 -6.43 -10.42
C PHE A 17 1.16 -5.25 -9.88
N ILE A 18 1.62 -4.60 -8.80
CA ILE A 18 0.93 -3.43 -8.25
C ILE A 18 0.89 -2.28 -9.23
N PHE A 19 1.98 -2.03 -9.97
CA PHE A 19 2.02 -0.98 -10.97
C PHE A 19 0.99 -1.20 -12.08
N VAL A 20 0.88 -2.43 -12.61
CA VAL A 20 -0.10 -2.79 -13.64
C VAL A 20 -1.53 -2.72 -13.10
N VAL A 21 -1.81 -3.32 -11.94
CA VAL A 21 -3.15 -3.34 -11.33
C VAL A 21 -3.66 -1.92 -11.11
N THR A 22 -2.84 -1.05 -10.52
CA THR A 22 -3.23 0.35 -10.28
C THR A 22 -3.32 1.19 -11.56
N THR A 23 -2.61 0.82 -12.62
CA THR A 23 -2.75 1.47 -13.93
C THR A 23 -4.05 1.07 -14.62
N VAL A 24 -4.47 -0.19 -14.51
CA VAL A 24 -5.73 -0.69 -15.08
C VAL A 24 -6.93 -0.21 -14.27
N PHE A 25 -6.86 -0.29 -12.94
CA PHE A 25 -7.95 0.06 -12.03
C PHE A 25 -7.72 1.42 -11.38
N LEU A 26 -7.78 2.48 -12.20
CA LEU A 26 -7.47 3.85 -11.76
C LEU A 26 -8.34 4.30 -10.56
N TYR A 27 -9.59 3.85 -10.50
CA TYR A 27 -10.54 4.21 -9.44
C TYR A 27 -10.15 3.72 -8.04
N LEU A 28 -9.33 2.67 -7.93
CA LEU A 28 -8.89 2.13 -6.63
C LEU A 28 -7.79 2.96 -5.97
N TYR A 29 -6.99 3.69 -6.76
CA TYR A 29 -5.83 4.43 -6.23
C TYR A 29 -5.98 5.95 -6.37
N PHE A 30 -6.53 6.44 -7.49
CA PHE A 30 -6.45 7.85 -7.84
C PHE A 30 -7.19 8.77 -6.84
N PRO A 31 -8.39 8.42 -6.33
CA PRO A 31 -9.06 9.23 -5.31
C PRO A 31 -8.23 9.36 -4.02
N LEU A 32 -7.52 8.31 -3.61
CA LEU A 32 -6.65 8.36 -2.43
C LEU A 32 -5.42 9.24 -2.68
N GLU A 33 -4.85 9.18 -3.88
CA GLU A 33 -3.72 10.05 -4.25
C GLU A 33 -4.14 11.53 -4.31
N LEU A 34 -5.38 11.83 -4.71
CA LEU A 34 -5.93 13.19 -4.58
C LEU A 34 -6.00 13.65 -3.12
N LYS A 35 -6.36 12.77 -2.17
CA LYS A 35 -6.37 13.11 -0.74
C LYS A 35 -4.96 13.32 -0.18
N THR A 36 -3.96 12.56 -0.62
CA THR A 36 -2.56 12.81 -0.22
C THR A 36 -2.05 14.13 -0.78
N TYR A 37 -2.49 14.53 -1.98
CA TYR A 37 -2.23 15.86 -2.51
C TYR A 37 -2.88 16.96 -1.66
N ASP A 38 -4.15 16.82 -1.32
CA ASP A 38 -4.87 17.79 -0.48
C ASP A 38 -4.17 18.01 0.86
N LEU A 39 -3.77 16.91 1.51
CA LEU A 39 -3.04 16.96 2.77
C LEU A 39 -1.72 17.76 2.62
N ARG A 40 -0.96 17.55 1.54
CA ARG A 40 0.30 18.28 1.31
C ARG A 40 0.07 19.76 1.02
N VAL A 41 -0.97 20.11 0.28
CA VAL A 41 -1.35 21.52 0.06
C VAL A 41 -1.79 22.17 1.38
N PHE A 42 -2.55 21.45 2.21
CA PHE A 42 -3.02 21.92 3.51
C PHE A 42 -1.89 22.11 4.53
N LEU A 43 -0.92 21.19 4.56
CA LEU A 43 0.24 21.25 5.46
C LEU A 43 1.31 22.23 4.99
N ARG A 44 1.16 22.78 3.79
CA ARG A 44 2.18 23.62 3.18
C ARG A 44 2.51 24.84 4.05
N THR A 45 3.77 24.97 4.44
CA THR A 45 4.25 26.03 5.32
C THR A 45 4.72 27.29 4.58
N LYS A 46 4.82 27.21 3.25
CA LYS A 46 5.38 28.28 2.43
C LYS A 46 4.40 29.45 2.29
N LYS A 47 4.62 30.50 3.08
CA LYS A 47 3.96 31.79 2.91
C LYS A 47 4.76 32.64 1.94
N TYR A 48 4.13 33.06 0.85
CA TYR A 48 4.67 34.10 -0.01
C TYR A 48 3.87 35.37 0.21
N ASP A 49 4.57 36.48 0.44
CA ASP A 49 3.93 37.78 0.40
C ASP A 49 3.79 38.18 -1.07
N PHE A 50 2.56 38.23 -1.58
CA PHE A 50 2.29 38.49 -2.99
C PHE A 50 1.46 39.76 -3.17
N ASP A 51 2.13 40.90 -3.03
CA ASP A 51 1.51 42.23 -3.14
C ASP A 51 1.20 42.69 -4.56
N ASN A 52 1.62 41.93 -5.58
CA ASN A 52 1.48 42.31 -6.99
C ASN A 52 0.11 42.00 -7.58
N LEU A 53 -0.76 41.29 -6.84
CA LEU A 53 -2.14 41.00 -7.24
C LEU A 53 -3.08 41.39 -6.10
N ILE A 54 -4.06 42.24 -6.42
CA ILE A 54 -5.06 42.74 -5.49
C ILE A 54 -6.44 42.29 -5.94
N ILE A 55 -7.27 41.89 -4.98
CA ILE A 55 -8.68 41.61 -5.20
C ILE A 55 -9.47 42.81 -4.73
N VAL A 56 -10.18 43.45 -5.66
CA VAL A 56 -11.21 44.44 -5.37
C VAL A 56 -12.51 43.70 -5.15
N ASP A 57 -12.93 43.66 -3.90
CA ASP A 57 -13.90 42.71 -3.40
C ASP A 57 -15.30 43.30 -3.32
N ILE A 58 -16.24 42.62 -3.95
CA ILE A 58 -17.67 42.82 -3.74
C ILE A 58 -18.03 42.06 -2.47
N ASP A 59 -17.71 42.71 -1.35
CA ASP A 59 -17.93 42.27 0.03
C ASP A 59 -19.30 42.70 0.56
N ASP A 60 -19.68 42.13 1.70
CA ASP A 60 -20.94 42.46 2.37
C ASP A 60 -21.02 43.96 2.73
N TYR A 61 -19.88 44.60 3.04
CA TYR A 61 -19.81 46.05 3.28
C TYR A 61 -20.17 46.86 2.02
N SER A 62 -19.67 46.47 0.84
CA SER A 62 -20.06 47.13 -0.41
C SER A 62 -21.54 46.95 -0.70
N ILE A 63 -22.09 45.75 -0.48
CA ILE A 63 -23.51 45.46 -0.67
C ILE A 63 -24.38 46.27 0.30
N GLU A 64 -23.97 46.39 1.57
CA GLU A 64 -24.67 47.20 2.57
C GLU A 64 -24.72 48.69 2.16
N LYS A 65 -23.63 49.23 1.59
CA LYS A 65 -23.54 50.66 1.23
C LYS A 65 -24.10 51.01 -0.14
N LEU A 66 -24.07 50.09 -1.09
CA LEU A 66 -24.48 50.32 -2.49
C LEU A 66 -25.84 49.71 -2.83
N GLY A 67 -26.41 48.91 -1.93
CA GLY A 67 -27.64 48.17 -2.17
C GLY A 67 -27.39 46.82 -2.85
N ARG A 68 -28.46 46.18 -3.32
CA ARG A 68 -28.43 44.82 -3.88
C ARG A 68 -27.52 44.75 -5.09
N PHE A 69 -26.56 43.82 -5.07
CA PHE A 69 -25.55 43.65 -6.13
C PHE A 69 -26.12 43.50 -7.55
N ARG A 70 -27.22 42.77 -7.73
CA ARG A 70 -27.86 42.59 -9.05
C ARG A 70 -28.40 43.90 -9.63
N ASP A 71 -28.67 44.87 -8.75
CA ASP A 71 -29.19 46.19 -9.10
C ASP A 71 -28.07 47.24 -9.16
N TRP A 72 -26.79 46.84 -9.22
CA TRP A 72 -25.69 47.78 -9.34
C TRP A 72 -25.58 48.31 -10.78
N PRO A 73 -25.67 49.63 -11.00
CA PRO A 73 -25.62 50.21 -12.32
C PRO A 73 -24.21 50.11 -12.93
N ARG A 74 -24.12 50.05 -14.26
CA ARG A 74 -22.84 49.87 -14.98
C ARG A 74 -21.79 50.94 -14.69
N TRP A 75 -22.21 52.15 -14.37
CA TRP A 75 -21.31 53.26 -14.06
C TRP A 75 -20.50 53.07 -12.78
N TYR A 76 -20.93 52.21 -11.84
CA TYR A 76 -20.10 51.79 -10.70
C TYR A 76 -18.83 51.10 -11.17
N TYR A 77 -18.96 50.14 -12.09
CA TYR A 77 -17.84 49.42 -12.68
C TYR A 77 -16.99 50.34 -13.55
N ALA A 78 -17.63 51.21 -14.35
CA ALA A 78 -16.95 52.22 -15.15
C ALA A 78 -16.06 53.13 -14.29
N SER A 79 -16.62 53.67 -13.20
CA SER A 79 -15.91 54.55 -12.26
C SER A 79 -14.71 53.87 -11.60
N VAL A 80 -14.86 52.61 -11.19
CA VAL A 80 -13.77 51.81 -10.62
C VAL A 80 -12.69 51.54 -11.67
N VAL A 81 -13.06 51.12 -12.89
CA VAL A 81 -12.12 50.89 -13.99
C VAL A 81 -11.37 52.17 -14.36
N ASP A 82 -12.05 53.31 -14.43
CA ASP A 82 -11.42 54.59 -14.73
C ASP A 82 -10.43 54.99 -13.64
N TYR A 83 -10.79 54.84 -12.36
CA TYR A 83 -9.87 55.09 -11.25
C TYR A 83 -8.64 54.17 -11.30
N LEU A 84 -8.82 52.86 -11.46
CA LEU A 84 -7.72 51.90 -11.59
C LEU A 84 -6.83 52.20 -12.82
N THR A 85 -7.43 52.70 -13.89
CA THR A 85 -6.71 53.14 -15.10
C THR A 85 -5.85 54.37 -14.81
N THR A 86 -6.38 55.37 -14.08
CA THR A 86 -5.60 56.55 -13.66
C THR A 86 -4.43 56.19 -12.74
N GLU A 87 -4.61 55.18 -11.89
CA GLU A 87 -3.57 54.63 -11.01
C GLU A 87 -2.52 53.76 -11.75
N LYS A 88 -2.66 53.60 -13.08
CA LYS A 88 -1.74 52.84 -13.95
C LYS A 88 -1.61 51.36 -13.53
N VAL A 89 -2.74 50.72 -13.20
CA VAL A 89 -2.85 49.25 -13.02
C VAL A 89 -2.34 48.49 -14.25
N LYS A 90 -1.72 47.33 -14.06
CA LYS A 90 -1.15 46.53 -15.14
C LYS A 90 -2.21 45.84 -16.00
N VAL A 91 -3.15 45.14 -15.37
CA VAL A 91 -4.32 44.47 -15.99
C VAL A 91 -5.46 44.48 -14.98
N ILE A 92 -6.69 44.65 -15.47
CA ILE A 92 -7.93 44.58 -14.68
C ILE A 92 -8.73 43.38 -15.17
N GLY A 93 -8.88 42.35 -14.35
CA GLY A 93 -9.82 41.26 -14.61
C GLY A 93 -11.14 41.53 -13.93
N VAL A 94 -12.26 41.53 -14.65
CA VAL A 94 -13.59 41.65 -14.05
C VAL A 94 -14.22 40.26 -14.04
N ASP A 95 -14.34 39.64 -12.88
CA ASP A 95 -14.91 38.31 -12.67
C ASP A 95 -16.40 38.40 -12.33
N ILE A 96 -17.14 39.04 -13.23
CA ILE A 96 -18.59 39.27 -13.12
C ILE A 96 -19.21 39.09 -14.49
N LEU A 97 -20.08 38.09 -14.63
CA LEU A 97 -20.80 37.83 -15.89
C LEU A 97 -21.90 38.86 -16.10
N LEU A 98 -21.84 39.56 -17.24
CA LEU A 98 -22.79 40.60 -17.64
C LEU A 98 -23.51 40.24 -18.95
N PRO A 99 -24.31 39.15 -18.99
CA PRO A 99 -24.93 38.67 -20.22
C PRO A 99 -26.14 39.50 -20.66
N GLU A 100 -26.74 40.24 -19.73
CA GLU A 100 -27.92 41.06 -19.97
C GLU A 100 -27.56 42.56 -19.96
N PRO A 101 -28.23 43.37 -20.81
CA PRO A 101 -28.10 44.82 -20.77
C PRO A 101 -28.57 45.37 -19.43
N ASP A 102 -28.04 46.54 -19.04
CA ASP A 102 -28.42 47.22 -17.81
C ASP A 102 -29.87 47.71 -17.87
N THR A 103 -30.77 47.09 -17.10
CA THR A 103 -32.22 47.35 -17.09
C THR A 103 -32.64 48.52 -16.19
N ILE A 104 -31.79 48.96 -15.26
CA ILE A 104 -32.08 50.12 -14.39
C ILE A 104 -32.16 51.39 -15.23
N SER A 105 -31.28 51.46 -16.22
CA SER A 105 -31.20 52.44 -17.28
C SER A 105 -32.54 52.76 -17.93
N ASP A 106 -33.28 51.75 -18.37
CA ASP A 106 -34.51 51.94 -19.17
C ASP A 106 -35.62 52.57 -18.33
N SER A 107 -35.70 52.21 -17.05
CA SER A 107 -36.64 52.82 -16.10
C SER A 107 -36.29 54.28 -15.77
N LEU A 108 -35.00 54.62 -15.67
CA LEU A 108 -34.57 56.01 -15.39
C LEU A 108 -34.66 56.89 -16.64
N ILE A 109 -34.39 56.35 -17.83
CA ILE A 109 -34.53 57.03 -19.13
C ILE A 109 -36.00 57.41 -19.38
N SER A 110 -36.93 56.49 -19.15
CA SER A 110 -38.37 56.76 -19.30
C SER A 110 -38.86 57.83 -18.32
N ILE A 111 -38.40 57.80 -17.07
CA ILE A 111 -38.75 58.83 -16.07
C ILE A 111 -38.09 60.19 -16.39
N TYR A 112 -36.88 60.21 -16.94
CA TYR A 112 -36.17 61.43 -17.33
C TYR A 112 -36.77 62.12 -18.56
N GLN A 113 -37.17 61.36 -19.58
CA GLN A 113 -37.85 61.90 -20.76
C GLN A 113 -39.18 62.61 -20.39
N GLU A 114 -39.80 62.22 -19.27
CA GLU A 114 -40.99 62.88 -18.71
C GLU A 114 -40.70 64.12 -17.82
N LYS A 115 -39.43 64.53 -17.63
CA LYS A 115 -39.01 65.67 -16.77
C LYS A 115 -39.53 65.62 -15.32
N LYS A 116 -39.69 64.43 -14.72
CA LYS A 116 -40.20 64.28 -13.34
C LYS A 116 -39.09 63.99 -12.31
N GLU A 117 -38.30 65.01 -12.00
CA GLU A 117 -37.17 64.97 -11.04
C GLU A 117 -37.51 64.36 -9.66
N LYS A 118 -38.75 64.58 -9.16
CA LYS A 118 -39.23 64.01 -7.89
C LYS A 118 -39.45 62.50 -7.94
N GLN A 119 -39.79 61.93 -9.11
CA GLN A 119 -39.97 60.48 -9.28
C GLN A 119 -38.63 59.74 -9.38
N ILE A 120 -37.60 60.36 -9.97
CA ILE A 120 -36.24 59.80 -10.02
C ILE A 120 -35.70 59.56 -8.60
N LYS A 121 -35.81 60.57 -7.72
CA LYS A 121 -35.41 60.41 -6.31
C LYS A 121 -36.17 59.31 -5.59
N LYS A 122 -37.48 59.19 -5.87
CA LYS A 122 -38.35 58.19 -5.23
C LYS A 122 -38.02 56.76 -5.70
N GLU A 123 -37.76 56.56 -7.00
CA GLU A 123 -37.39 55.27 -7.56
C GLU A 123 -36.01 54.81 -7.08
N LEU A 124 -35.02 55.72 -7.02
CA LEU A 124 -33.70 55.45 -6.44
C LEU A 124 -33.81 55.09 -4.95
N GLN A 125 -34.62 55.82 -4.18
CA GLN A 125 -34.85 55.53 -2.76
C GLN A 125 -35.59 54.20 -2.53
N ASN A 126 -36.62 53.89 -3.33
CA ASN A 126 -37.36 52.62 -3.26
C ASN A 126 -36.46 51.40 -3.48
N ARG A 127 -35.39 51.56 -4.26
CA ARG A 127 -34.41 50.52 -4.55
C ARG A 127 -33.20 50.53 -3.62
N GLY A 128 -33.21 51.38 -2.60
CA GLY A 128 -32.16 51.46 -1.58
C GLY A 128 -30.94 52.31 -1.95
N ILE A 129 -31.01 53.09 -3.05
CA ILE A 129 -29.93 53.98 -3.48
C ILE A 129 -30.16 55.38 -2.88
N HIS A 130 -29.38 55.75 -1.87
CA HIS A 130 -29.49 57.05 -1.19
C HIS A 130 -28.72 58.16 -1.94
N ALA A 131 -29.41 58.84 -2.87
CA ALA A 131 -28.88 60.00 -3.59
C ALA A 131 -29.27 61.33 -2.91
N ASN A 132 -28.43 61.85 -2.01
CA ASN A 132 -28.71 63.09 -1.26
C ASN A 132 -28.18 64.38 -1.93
N SER A 133 -27.35 64.32 -2.97
CA SER A 133 -26.75 65.50 -3.62
C SER A 133 -27.21 65.68 -5.07
N ARG A 134 -27.41 66.94 -5.50
CA ARG A 134 -27.68 67.31 -6.90
C ARG A 134 -26.63 66.74 -7.87
N GLU A 135 -25.37 66.64 -7.43
CA GLU A 135 -24.28 66.01 -8.19
C GLU A 135 -24.57 64.56 -8.59
N ILE A 136 -25.19 63.74 -7.73
CA ILE A 136 -25.49 62.34 -8.08
C ILE A 136 -26.57 62.28 -9.16
N ILE A 137 -27.53 63.20 -9.13
CA ILE A 137 -28.57 63.31 -10.15
C ILE A 137 -27.97 63.80 -11.46
N ASP A 138 -27.12 64.83 -11.44
CA ASP A 138 -26.44 65.32 -12.65
C ASP A 138 -25.51 64.26 -13.27
N ILE A 139 -24.80 63.45 -12.45
CA ILE A 139 -23.98 62.32 -12.92
C ILE A 139 -24.85 61.21 -13.53
N VAL A 140 -25.99 60.89 -12.91
CA VAL A 140 -26.95 59.91 -13.44
C VAL A 140 -27.58 60.39 -14.76
N LEU A 141 -27.85 61.69 -14.88
CA LEU A 141 -28.45 62.31 -16.06
C LEU A 141 -27.43 62.55 -17.19
N SER A 142 -26.14 62.72 -16.90
CA SER A 142 -25.09 62.86 -17.92
C SER A 142 -24.66 61.53 -18.54
N ASN A 143 -25.00 60.40 -17.92
CA ASN A 143 -24.47 59.07 -18.24
C ASN A 143 -25.55 58.06 -18.72
N LEU A 144 -26.58 58.54 -19.41
CA LEU A 144 -27.76 57.74 -19.81
C LEU A 144 -27.49 56.59 -20.81
N GLY A 145 -26.23 56.31 -21.18
CA GLY A 145 -25.81 55.16 -21.99
C GLY A 145 -24.89 54.23 -21.21
N PHE A 146 -25.46 53.28 -20.46
CA PHE A 146 -24.78 52.68 -19.31
C PHE A 146 -23.82 51.52 -19.66
N ASP A 147 -24.17 50.64 -20.60
CA ASP A 147 -23.21 49.69 -21.17
C ASP A 147 -22.18 50.42 -22.07
N GLU A 148 -22.55 51.55 -22.68
CA GLU A 148 -21.66 52.37 -23.52
C GLU A 148 -20.61 53.12 -22.70
N GLU A 149 -20.97 53.67 -21.54
CA GLU A 149 -20.04 54.32 -20.62
C GLU A 149 -19.02 53.31 -20.08
N PHE A 150 -19.49 52.13 -19.67
CA PHE A 150 -18.60 51.08 -19.23
C PHE A 150 -17.72 50.60 -20.38
N MET A 151 -18.27 50.39 -21.58
CA MET A 151 -17.52 50.10 -22.80
C MET A 151 -16.46 51.18 -23.09
N HIS A 152 -16.78 52.47 -22.93
CA HIS A 152 -15.85 53.57 -23.15
C HIS A 152 -14.70 53.53 -22.15
N SER A 153 -15.00 53.28 -20.86
CA SER A 153 -14.01 53.15 -19.79
C SER A 153 -13.08 51.94 -20.02
N ILE A 154 -13.65 50.80 -20.44
CA ILE A 154 -12.90 49.59 -20.85
C ILE A 154 -11.98 49.93 -22.03
N LYS A 155 -12.50 50.55 -23.08
CA LYS A 155 -11.79 50.89 -24.30
C LYS A 155 -10.67 51.92 -24.06
N LYS A 156 -10.91 52.88 -23.17
CA LYS A 156 -9.93 53.88 -22.69
C LYS A 156 -8.81 53.20 -21.91
N SER A 157 -9.14 52.24 -21.04
CA SER A 157 -8.17 51.49 -20.25
C SER A 157 -7.26 50.62 -21.12
N ARG A 158 -7.83 49.91 -22.11
CA ARG A 158 -7.16 48.87 -22.93
C ARG A 158 -6.52 47.72 -22.12
N ARG A 159 -6.83 47.63 -20.82
CA ARG A 159 -6.24 46.70 -19.85
C ARG A 159 -7.29 45.82 -19.17
N VAL A 160 -8.55 45.94 -19.58
CA VAL A 160 -9.66 45.18 -19.00
C VAL A 160 -9.84 43.85 -19.76
N VAL A 161 -9.97 42.77 -19.01
CA VAL A 161 -10.40 41.45 -19.48
C VAL A 161 -11.76 41.17 -18.87
N LEU A 162 -12.75 40.89 -19.72
CA LEU A 162 -14.09 40.50 -19.29
C LEU A 162 -14.25 38.97 -19.28
N PRO A 163 -15.21 38.46 -18.49
CA PRO A 163 -15.41 37.04 -18.32
C PRO A 163 -16.39 36.50 -19.36
N LEU A 164 -16.26 35.20 -19.60
CA LEU A 164 -17.11 34.36 -20.42
C LEU A 164 -17.41 33.10 -19.62
N ALA A 165 -18.61 32.54 -19.72
CA ALA A 165 -18.91 31.25 -19.10
C ALA A 165 -19.41 30.24 -20.12
N ILE A 166 -18.99 28.99 -19.96
CA ILE A 166 -19.47 27.84 -20.70
C ILE A 166 -20.43 27.07 -19.81
N ILE A 167 -21.65 26.87 -20.29
CA ILE A 167 -22.75 26.30 -19.52
C ILE A 167 -22.85 24.81 -19.85
N LYS A 168 -22.86 23.95 -18.82
CA LYS A 168 -22.95 22.49 -18.98
C LYS A 168 -24.36 22.01 -19.30
N SER A 169 -25.40 22.69 -18.79
CA SER A 169 -26.79 22.33 -19.06
C SER A 169 -27.23 22.74 -20.48
N SER A 170 -28.03 21.89 -21.12
CA SER A 170 -28.71 22.13 -22.39
C SER A 170 -29.86 23.13 -22.31
N ASP A 171 -30.32 23.45 -21.09
CA ASP A 171 -31.59 24.14 -20.87
C ASP A 171 -31.44 25.67 -20.87
N VAL A 172 -30.21 26.18 -21.04
CA VAL A 172 -29.92 27.62 -20.99
C VAL A 172 -29.70 28.16 -22.40
N VAL A 173 -30.45 29.23 -22.69
CA VAL A 173 -30.50 29.95 -23.95
C VAL A 173 -29.09 30.39 -24.38
N GLU A 174 -28.73 30.10 -25.64
CA GLU A 174 -27.51 30.62 -26.27
C GLU A 174 -27.51 32.15 -26.19
N GLY A 175 -26.53 32.74 -25.49
CA GLY A 175 -26.20 34.15 -25.70
C GLY A 175 -25.73 34.38 -27.15
N ASP A 176 -25.55 35.64 -27.58
CA ASP A 176 -25.07 35.98 -28.94
C ASP A 176 -23.61 35.53 -29.17
N PHE A 177 -23.42 34.22 -29.36
CA PHE A 177 -22.11 33.56 -29.48
C PHE A 177 -21.34 33.99 -30.72
N ARG A 178 -22.01 34.63 -31.70
CA ARG A 178 -21.38 35.09 -32.95
C ARG A 178 -20.30 36.12 -32.65
N ASN A 179 -20.55 37.02 -31.69
CA ASN A 179 -19.59 38.05 -31.29
C ASN A 179 -18.43 37.48 -30.47
N ALA A 180 -18.66 36.38 -29.73
CA ALA A 180 -17.59 35.74 -28.96
C ALA A 180 -16.54 35.05 -29.84
N LYS A 181 -16.90 34.67 -31.07
CA LYS A 181 -16.03 33.92 -31.99
C LYS A 181 -14.72 34.64 -32.32
N GLU A 182 -14.68 35.97 -32.26
CA GLU A 182 -13.46 36.77 -32.49
C GLU A 182 -12.38 36.49 -31.42
N PHE A 183 -12.81 36.15 -30.21
CA PHE A 183 -11.91 35.85 -29.10
C PHE A 183 -11.51 34.38 -29.07
N SER A 184 -12.04 33.55 -29.97
CA SER A 184 -11.61 32.17 -30.08
C SER A 184 -10.14 32.09 -30.49
N TYR A 185 -9.44 31.16 -29.88
CA TYR A 185 -8.06 30.86 -30.18
C TYR A 185 -8.01 29.81 -31.29
N LYS A 186 -7.34 30.14 -32.40
CA LYS A 186 -7.14 29.24 -33.53
C LYS A 186 -5.80 28.53 -33.42
N PHE A 187 -5.83 27.24 -33.16
CA PHE A 187 -4.62 26.41 -33.19
C PHE A 187 -4.30 26.00 -34.64
N PRO A 188 -3.02 26.01 -35.05
CA PRO A 188 -2.61 25.55 -36.38
C PRO A 188 -2.67 24.02 -36.54
N TYR A 189 -3.08 23.30 -35.49
CA TYR A 189 -3.24 21.85 -35.46
C TYR A 189 -4.49 21.50 -34.66
N LYS A 190 -5.06 20.32 -34.92
CA LYS A 190 -6.15 19.79 -34.10
C LYS A 190 -5.60 19.34 -32.75
N ILE A 191 -6.06 19.95 -31.68
CA ILE A 191 -5.66 19.55 -30.32
C ILE A 191 -6.22 18.14 -30.07
N ARG A 192 -5.34 17.20 -29.73
CA ARG A 192 -5.70 15.80 -29.44
C ARG A 192 -6.22 15.59 -28.01
N SER A 193 -6.36 16.64 -27.20
CA SER A 193 -6.97 16.57 -25.85
C SER A 193 -8.48 16.65 -25.88
N SER A 194 -9.11 16.05 -24.88
CA SER A 194 -10.51 16.29 -24.51
C SER A 194 -10.62 17.58 -23.70
N LEU A 195 -10.47 18.74 -24.34
CA LEU A 195 -10.71 20.01 -23.66
C LEU A 195 -12.12 20.01 -23.02
N PRO A 196 -12.27 20.61 -21.82
CA PRO A 196 -13.58 20.76 -21.19
C PRO A 196 -14.55 21.51 -22.10
N GLN A 197 -15.80 21.05 -22.13
CA GLN A 197 -16.86 21.50 -23.04
C GLN A 197 -18.17 21.71 -22.30
N GLY A 198 -19.06 22.50 -22.91
CA GLY A 198 -20.43 22.69 -22.45
C GLY A 198 -21.41 22.80 -23.61
N ALA A 199 -22.70 22.76 -23.27
CA ALA A 199 -23.82 22.85 -24.19
C ALA A 199 -24.20 24.30 -24.54
N GLY A 200 -23.94 25.25 -23.64
CA GLY A 200 -24.23 26.68 -23.82
C GLY A 200 -23.03 27.59 -23.58
N ILE A 201 -23.19 28.87 -23.90
CA ILE A 201 -22.18 29.91 -23.68
C ILE A 201 -22.87 31.22 -23.24
N ALA A 202 -22.40 31.81 -22.15
CA ALA A 202 -22.83 33.11 -21.63
C ALA A 202 -21.69 34.11 -21.83
N VAL A 203 -21.96 35.12 -22.65
CA VAL A 203 -21.01 36.15 -23.08
C VAL A 203 -21.46 37.51 -22.57
N PRO A 204 -20.57 38.49 -22.38
CA PRO A 204 -20.99 39.86 -22.11
C PRO A 204 -21.88 40.41 -23.23
N THR A 205 -22.63 41.48 -22.94
CA THR A 205 -23.45 42.15 -23.96
C THR A 205 -22.62 42.57 -25.19
N LYS A 206 -23.28 42.68 -26.35
CA LYS A 206 -22.63 43.07 -27.62
C LYS A 206 -21.86 44.39 -27.50
N THR A 207 -22.41 45.36 -26.77
CA THR A 207 -21.78 46.67 -26.54
C THR A 207 -20.47 46.52 -25.75
N LEU A 208 -20.46 45.76 -24.66
CA LEU A 208 -19.26 45.55 -23.84
C LEU A 208 -18.18 44.78 -24.60
N ILE A 209 -18.58 43.79 -25.40
CA ILE A 209 -17.67 43.02 -26.26
C ILE A 209 -16.86 43.93 -27.21
N GLN A 210 -17.47 44.98 -27.76
CA GLN A 210 -16.79 45.91 -28.67
C GLN A 210 -15.72 46.78 -27.97
N GLY A 211 -15.76 46.90 -26.64
CA GLY A 211 -14.80 47.69 -25.86
C GLY A 211 -13.56 46.92 -25.44
N VAL A 212 -13.65 45.58 -25.34
CA VAL A 212 -12.57 44.73 -24.82
C VAL A 212 -11.62 44.25 -25.90
N ARG A 213 -10.38 44.01 -25.48
CA ARG A 213 -9.37 43.39 -26.35
C ARG A 213 -9.43 41.87 -26.33
N ASP A 214 -9.68 41.29 -25.16
CA ASP A 214 -9.83 39.84 -24.99
C ASP A 214 -10.82 39.54 -23.86
N ILE A 215 -11.40 38.34 -23.93
CA ILE A 215 -12.28 37.75 -22.91
C ILE A 215 -11.74 36.37 -22.54
N GLY A 216 -12.07 35.88 -21.35
CA GLY A 216 -11.64 34.55 -20.92
C GLY A 216 -12.67 33.80 -20.10
N VAL A 217 -12.60 32.47 -20.18
CA VAL A 217 -13.59 31.57 -19.54
C VAL A 217 -13.38 31.50 -18.03
N VAL A 218 -14.38 31.86 -17.22
CA VAL A 218 -14.33 31.87 -15.73
C VAL A 218 -14.75 30.57 -15.06
N ASN A 219 -15.12 29.56 -15.85
CA ASN A 219 -15.45 28.26 -15.29
C ASN A 219 -14.32 27.72 -14.40
N THR A 220 -14.71 27.13 -13.29
CA THR A 220 -13.84 26.36 -12.41
C THR A 220 -14.39 24.94 -12.34
N ASP A 221 -13.66 24.00 -12.93
CA ASP A 221 -14.07 22.59 -12.94
C ASP A 221 -13.53 21.90 -11.69
N SER A 222 -14.41 21.17 -11.01
CA SER A 222 -14.03 20.30 -9.90
C SER A 222 -13.49 18.97 -10.41
N ASP A 223 -12.57 18.36 -9.66
CA ASP A 223 -12.21 16.96 -9.84
C ASP A 223 -13.38 16.04 -9.44
N ILE A 224 -13.17 14.72 -9.59
CA ILE A 224 -14.16 13.65 -9.32
C ILE A 224 -14.79 13.68 -7.91
N ASP A 225 -14.14 14.33 -6.94
CA ASP A 225 -14.60 14.44 -5.56
C ASP A 225 -15.14 15.84 -5.21
N GLY A 226 -15.37 16.68 -6.21
CA GLY A 226 -15.96 18.02 -6.03
C GLY A 226 -14.94 19.11 -5.62
N ILE A 227 -13.68 18.77 -5.36
CA ILE A 227 -12.64 19.73 -4.96
C ILE A 227 -11.96 20.33 -6.19
N ILE A 228 -11.71 21.64 -6.15
CA ILE A 228 -11.04 22.37 -7.24
C ILE A 228 -9.54 22.40 -6.98
N ARG A 229 -8.79 21.60 -7.76
CA ARG A 229 -7.30 21.54 -7.71
C ARG A 229 -6.63 22.09 -8.96
N ARG A 230 -7.37 22.12 -10.07
CA ARG A 230 -6.85 22.37 -11.41
C ARG A 230 -7.71 23.41 -12.11
N ILE A 231 -7.10 24.14 -13.03
CA ILE A 231 -7.81 25.03 -13.95
C ILE A 231 -7.44 24.71 -15.40
N PRO A 232 -8.42 24.52 -16.29
CA PRO A 232 -8.15 24.38 -17.72
C PRO A 232 -7.49 25.65 -18.28
N LEU A 233 -6.49 25.50 -19.14
CA LEU A 233 -5.94 26.65 -19.88
C LEU A 233 -6.85 27.08 -21.02
N PHE A 234 -7.59 26.12 -21.57
CA PHE A 234 -8.52 26.31 -22.67
C PHE A 234 -9.76 25.46 -22.50
N TYR A 235 -10.87 25.97 -23.01
CA TYR A 235 -12.15 25.31 -23.11
C TYR A 235 -12.58 25.21 -24.56
N ARG A 236 -13.44 24.24 -24.88
CA ARG A 236 -14.02 24.11 -26.22
C ARG A 236 -15.52 24.35 -26.17
N PHE A 237 -16.02 25.16 -27.10
CA PHE A 237 -17.46 25.31 -27.33
C PHE A 237 -17.72 25.17 -28.84
N LYS A 238 -18.57 24.21 -29.21
CA LYS A 238 -18.76 23.78 -30.60
C LYS A 238 -17.41 23.45 -31.27
N ARG A 239 -16.99 24.25 -32.26
CA ARG A 239 -15.72 24.07 -33.00
C ARG A 239 -14.61 25.03 -32.56
N ASP A 240 -14.94 25.99 -31.72
CA ASP A 240 -14.05 27.08 -31.31
C ASP A 240 -13.43 26.80 -29.93
N THR A 241 -12.20 27.26 -29.73
CA THR A 241 -11.46 27.08 -28.48
C THR A 241 -11.30 28.43 -27.79
N TYR A 242 -11.55 28.50 -26.49
CA TYR A 242 -11.53 29.74 -25.71
C TYR A 242 -10.53 29.63 -24.57
N PRO A 243 -9.62 30.60 -24.37
CA PRO A 243 -8.70 30.58 -23.24
C PRO A 243 -9.43 30.83 -21.91
N SER A 244 -8.91 30.30 -20.80
CA SER A 244 -9.45 30.59 -19.47
C SER A 244 -9.11 32.00 -19.00
N PHE A 245 -9.94 32.55 -18.12
CA PHE A 245 -9.87 33.91 -17.62
C PHE A 245 -8.50 34.26 -17.01
N SER A 246 -8.02 33.44 -16.08
CA SER A 246 -6.69 33.58 -15.49
C SER A 246 -5.58 33.53 -16.54
N PHE A 247 -5.72 32.68 -17.57
CA PHE A 247 -4.70 32.54 -18.60
C PHE A 247 -4.64 33.76 -19.52
N VAL A 248 -5.78 34.34 -19.90
CA VAL A 248 -5.84 35.59 -20.69
C VAL A 248 -5.21 36.75 -19.93
N ILE A 249 -5.55 36.91 -18.65
CA ILE A 249 -4.97 37.95 -17.80
C ILE A 249 -3.45 37.77 -17.71
N PHE A 250 -2.96 36.54 -17.59
CA PHE A 250 -1.53 36.24 -17.61
C PHE A 250 -0.86 36.65 -18.93
N LEU A 251 -1.47 36.35 -20.08
CA LEU A 251 -0.98 36.76 -21.39
C LEU A 251 -0.89 38.28 -21.50
N HIS A 252 -1.95 38.99 -21.10
CA HIS A 252 -1.99 40.46 -21.06
C HIS A 252 -0.92 41.06 -20.14
N ALA A 253 -0.83 40.56 -18.91
CA ALA A 253 0.12 41.05 -17.92
C ALA A 253 1.57 40.77 -18.36
N SER A 254 1.81 39.66 -19.04
CA SER A 254 3.14 39.33 -19.56
C SER A 254 3.45 40.01 -20.90
N ARG A 255 2.51 40.78 -21.46
CA ARG A 255 2.57 41.36 -22.82
C ARG A 255 2.86 40.31 -23.90
N LEU A 256 2.37 39.10 -23.69
CA LEU A 256 2.43 38.00 -24.63
C LEU A 256 1.17 38.07 -25.49
N GLY A 257 1.32 38.33 -26.78
CA GLY A 257 0.18 38.30 -27.71
C GLY A 257 -0.35 36.87 -27.89
N LYS A 258 -1.31 36.69 -28.82
CA LYS A 258 -1.76 35.37 -29.33
C LYS A 258 -0.63 34.68 -30.13
N LYS A 259 0.52 34.45 -29.50
CA LYS A 259 1.69 33.75 -30.04
C LYS A 259 1.39 32.27 -30.15
N LYS A 260 2.08 31.54 -31.05
CA LYS A 260 1.90 30.10 -31.26
C LYS A 260 2.07 29.29 -29.96
N ILE A 261 0.96 28.99 -29.30
CA ILE A 261 0.90 28.08 -28.15
C ILE A 261 0.84 26.65 -28.68
N GLU A 262 1.71 25.80 -28.14
CA GLU A 262 1.74 24.37 -28.42
C GLU A 262 1.29 23.61 -27.17
N ILE A 263 0.24 22.80 -27.29
CA ILE A 263 -0.33 21.99 -26.22
C ILE A 263 0.00 20.55 -26.54
N ILE A 264 0.79 19.93 -25.67
CA ILE A 264 1.04 18.49 -25.67
C ILE A 264 0.27 17.92 -24.46
N PRO A 265 -0.90 17.29 -24.72
CA PRO A 265 -1.75 16.72 -23.66
C PRO A 265 -0.95 15.76 -22.75
N GLY A 266 -1.24 15.82 -21.45
CA GLY A 266 -0.58 15.00 -20.43
C GLY A 266 0.88 15.38 -20.13
N LYS A 267 1.44 16.40 -20.79
CA LYS A 267 2.83 16.84 -20.58
C LYS A 267 2.92 18.33 -20.25
N TYR A 268 2.72 19.19 -21.23
CA TYR A 268 2.85 20.65 -21.05
C TYR A 268 2.17 21.45 -22.16
N ALA A 269 1.75 22.67 -21.82
CA ALA A 269 1.52 23.75 -22.75
C ALA A 269 2.78 24.63 -22.84
N LYS A 270 3.37 24.73 -24.03
CA LYS A 270 4.56 25.53 -24.31
C LYS A 270 4.14 26.91 -24.81
N LEU A 271 4.61 27.94 -24.11
CA LEU A 271 4.47 29.34 -24.45
C LEU A 271 5.86 29.98 -24.44
N ASP A 272 6.42 30.25 -25.64
CA ASP A 272 7.81 30.66 -25.82
C ASP A 272 8.79 29.71 -25.09
N ASN A 273 9.49 30.23 -24.07
CA ASN A 273 10.44 29.48 -23.22
C ASN A 273 9.80 28.93 -21.94
N CYS A 274 8.50 29.16 -21.72
CA CYS A 274 7.77 28.66 -20.55
C CYS A 274 7.04 27.36 -20.90
N LYS A 275 7.24 26.31 -20.09
CA LYS A 275 6.48 25.06 -20.16
C LYS A 275 5.56 24.99 -18.95
N ILE A 276 4.25 25.04 -19.19
CA ILE A 276 3.23 24.93 -18.16
C ILE A 276 2.81 23.45 -18.10
N PRO A 277 3.07 22.71 -17.02
CA PRO A 277 2.60 21.34 -16.88
C PRO A 277 1.08 21.26 -16.95
N VAL A 278 0.56 20.36 -17.80
CA VAL A 278 -0.89 20.14 -17.96
C VAL A 278 -1.22 18.66 -18.06
N ASP A 279 -2.44 18.29 -17.67
CA ASP A 279 -2.97 16.95 -17.84
C ASP A 279 -3.52 16.70 -19.26
N GLU A 280 -4.16 15.54 -19.47
CA GLU A 280 -4.76 15.14 -20.76
C GLU A 280 -5.87 16.08 -21.23
N GLU A 281 -6.49 16.84 -20.33
CA GLU A 281 -7.54 17.81 -20.61
C GLU A 281 -6.99 19.26 -20.72
N ALA A 282 -5.66 19.39 -20.76
CA ALA A 282 -4.95 20.67 -20.74
C ALA A 282 -5.22 21.52 -19.47
N ARG A 283 -5.44 20.86 -18.32
CA ARG A 283 -5.62 21.52 -17.03
C ARG A 283 -4.30 21.62 -16.28
N MET A 284 -4.04 22.81 -15.74
CA MET A 284 -2.89 23.11 -14.90
C MET A 284 -3.27 22.95 -13.43
N LEU A 285 -2.42 22.29 -12.63
CA LEU A 285 -2.56 22.31 -11.17
C LEU A 285 -2.34 23.71 -10.62
N ILE A 286 -3.20 24.10 -9.69
CA ILE A 286 -3.11 25.38 -9.01
C ILE A 286 -2.15 25.21 -7.82
N ASN A 287 -1.10 26.02 -7.79
CA ASN A 287 -0.26 26.14 -6.62
C ASN A 287 -0.85 27.21 -5.69
N PHE A 288 -1.68 26.77 -4.74
CA PHE A 288 -2.35 27.67 -3.82
C PHE A 288 -1.35 28.42 -2.93
N LEU A 289 -1.49 29.74 -2.88
CA LEU A 289 -0.71 30.65 -2.05
C LEU A 289 -0.94 30.38 -0.56
N GLY A 290 -2.17 30.03 -0.20
CA GLY A 290 -2.56 29.76 1.17
C GLY A 290 -4.06 29.53 1.33
N LYS A 291 -4.53 29.68 2.56
CA LYS A 291 -5.95 29.58 2.95
C LYS A 291 -6.78 30.70 2.29
N PRO A 292 -8.12 30.60 2.26
CA PRO A 292 -8.97 31.70 1.80
C PRO A 292 -8.58 33.04 2.44
N PHE A 293 -8.68 34.12 1.66
CA PHE A 293 -8.25 35.48 2.01
C PHE A 293 -6.74 35.63 2.22
N SER A 294 -5.91 34.89 1.49
CA SER A 294 -4.45 35.03 1.55
C SER A 294 -3.93 36.19 0.69
N PHE A 295 -4.69 36.62 -0.32
CA PHE A 295 -4.37 37.82 -1.10
C PHE A 295 -4.82 39.08 -0.39
N ARG A 296 -4.39 40.25 -0.88
CA ARG A 296 -4.87 41.53 -0.37
C ARG A 296 -6.25 41.85 -0.97
N TYR A 297 -7.25 41.94 -0.10
CA TYR A 297 -8.62 42.35 -0.42
C TYR A 297 -8.81 43.84 -0.13
N ILE A 298 -9.48 44.55 -1.03
CA ILE A 298 -9.89 45.94 -0.85
C ILE A 298 -11.36 46.03 -1.26
N SER A 299 -12.22 46.56 -0.39
CA SER A 299 -13.65 46.68 -0.67
C SER A 299 -13.92 47.49 -1.95
N PHE A 300 -14.82 47.00 -2.80
CA PHE A 300 -15.26 47.66 -4.02
C PHE A 300 -15.76 49.08 -3.74
N TYR A 301 -16.51 49.26 -2.64
CA TYR A 301 -17.01 50.56 -2.21
C TYR A 301 -15.88 51.56 -1.92
N ASP A 302 -14.81 51.12 -1.25
CA ASP A 302 -13.70 52.01 -0.91
C ASP A 302 -12.88 52.40 -2.15
N VAL A 303 -12.76 51.50 -3.14
CA VAL A 303 -12.17 51.83 -4.45
C VAL A 303 -13.06 52.82 -5.21
N LEU A 304 -14.37 52.60 -5.23
CA LEU A 304 -15.34 53.49 -5.87
C LEU A 304 -15.30 54.91 -5.25
N LYS A 305 -15.16 54.99 -3.91
CA LYS A 305 -15.02 56.25 -3.17
C LYS A 305 -13.60 56.81 -3.15
N ARG A 306 -12.64 56.16 -3.81
CA ARG A 306 -11.21 56.55 -3.88
C ARG A 306 -10.58 56.73 -2.50
N ARG A 307 -10.94 55.88 -1.54
CA ARG A 307 -10.39 55.87 -0.16
C ARG A 307 -9.07 55.11 -0.05
N VAL A 308 -8.51 54.68 -1.18
CA VAL A 308 -7.23 53.99 -1.25
C VAL A 308 -6.12 55.01 -1.56
N GLY A 309 -4.95 54.86 -0.92
CA GLY A 309 -3.82 55.77 -1.11
C GLY A 309 -3.37 55.86 -2.58
N LYS A 310 -2.98 57.06 -3.03
CA LYS A 310 -2.46 57.29 -4.39
C LYS A 310 -1.24 56.42 -4.68
N GLY A 311 -1.19 55.82 -5.86
CA GLY A 311 -0.13 54.94 -6.31
C GLY A 311 -0.23 53.50 -5.80
N PHE A 312 -1.21 53.16 -4.95
CA PHE A 312 -1.34 51.82 -4.37
C PHE A 312 -1.48 50.72 -5.43
N PHE A 313 -2.21 51.00 -6.50
CA PHE A 313 -2.50 50.03 -7.56
C PHE A 313 -1.49 50.04 -8.72
N LYS A 314 -0.49 50.94 -8.67
CA LYS A 314 0.44 51.16 -9.78
C LYS A 314 1.23 49.89 -10.11
N GLY A 315 1.08 49.41 -11.35
CA GLY A 315 1.79 48.22 -11.84
C GLY A 315 1.29 46.89 -11.29
N LYS A 316 0.27 46.87 -10.42
CA LYS A 316 -0.35 45.66 -9.88
C LYS A 316 -1.36 45.07 -10.85
N ILE A 317 -1.66 43.78 -10.72
CA ILE A 317 -2.80 43.12 -11.36
C ILE A 317 -3.98 43.26 -10.42
N VAL A 318 -5.15 43.65 -10.93
CA VAL A 318 -6.35 43.82 -10.12
C VAL A 318 -7.44 42.88 -10.62
N LEU A 319 -8.01 42.07 -9.74
CA LEU A 319 -9.21 41.28 -10.02
C LEU A 319 -10.39 41.91 -9.29
N ILE A 320 -11.49 42.12 -9.99
CA ILE A 320 -12.76 42.57 -9.42
C ILE A 320 -13.68 41.37 -9.37
N GLY A 321 -14.08 40.93 -8.18
CA GLY A 321 -14.95 39.77 -8.00
C GLY A 321 -15.57 39.76 -6.61
N SER A 322 -16.36 38.74 -6.29
CA SER A 322 -17.10 38.70 -5.03
C SER A 322 -16.60 37.65 -4.05
N SER A 323 -16.52 38.03 -2.77
CA SER A 323 -16.41 37.13 -1.62
C SER A 323 -17.72 36.97 -0.83
N ALA A 324 -18.73 37.80 -1.12
CA ALA A 324 -19.99 37.83 -0.39
C ALA A 324 -20.75 36.50 -0.47
N VAL A 325 -21.14 35.97 0.70
CA VAL A 325 -21.80 34.65 0.80
C VAL A 325 -23.12 34.62 0.03
N ALA A 326 -23.86 35.73 0.04
CA ALA A 326 -25.15 35.86 -0.65
C ALA A 326 -25.05 35.69 -2.18
N LEU A 327 -23.85 35.85 -2.76
CA LEU A 327 -23.61 35.70 -4.19
C LEU A 327 -23.20 34.26 -4.58
N SER A 328 -23.07 33.36 -3.60
CA SER A 328 -22.92 31.90 -3.76
C SER A 328 -21.75 31.43 -4.64
N ASP A 329 -20.69 32.22 -4.79
CA ASP A 329 -19.48 31.83 -5.54
C ASP A 329 -18.34 31.32 -4.64
N LEU A 330 -18.71 30.63 -3.57
CA LEU A 330 -17.77 29.96 -2.66
C LEU A 330 -17.55 28.52 -3.11
N LYS A 331 -16.29 28.08 -3.20
CA LYS A 331 -15.89 26.76 -3.72
C LYS A 331 -14.96 26.00 -2.77
N PRO A 332 -15.04 24.66 -2.70
CA PRO A 332 -14.09 23.86 -1.93
C PRO A 332 -12.73 23.74 -2.64
N THR A 333 -11.64 23.93 -1.90
CA THR A 333 -10.25 23.86 -2.39
C THR A 333 -9.39 23.05 -1.43
N PRO A 334 -8.24 22.49 -1.88
CA PRO A 334 -7.36 21.72 -1.00
C PRO A 334 -6.65 22.57 0.06
N ALA A 335 -6.64 23.90 -0.08
CA ALA A 335 -5.87 24.79 0.79
C ALA A 335 -6.50 25.00 2.18
N SER A 336 -7.80 24.75 2.35
CA SER A 336 -8.51 24.92 3.62
C SER A 336 -9.78 24.08 3.67
N ARG A 337 -10.28 23.85 4.88
CA ARG A 337 -11.63 23.29 5.09
C ARG A 337 -12.74 24.32 4.83
N ASN A 338 -12.40 25.61 4.89
CA ASN A 338 -13.32 26.69 4.57
C ASN A 338 -13.41 26.87 3.05
N MET A 339 -14.58 27.28 2.57
CA MET A 339 -14.78 27.58 1.15
C MET A 339 -13.99 28.84 0.75
N MET A 340 -13.49 28.85 -0.49
CA MET A 340 -12.70 29.92 -1.08
C MET A 340 -13.56 30.68 -2.12
N PRO A 341 -13.51 32.03 -2.16
CA PRO A 341 -14.12 32.80 -3.23
C PRO A 341 -13.60 32.40 -4.62
N GLY A 342 -14.47 32.30 -5.63
CA GLY A 342 -14.10 31.91 -7.00
C GLY A 342 -13.04 32.84 -7.61
N VAL A 343 -13.14 34.14 -7.38
CA VAL A 343 -12.13 35.13 -7.78
C VAL A 343 -10.74 34.84 -7.20
N GLU A 344 -10.67 34.26 -5.99
CA GLU A 344 -9.40 33.89 -5.35
C GLU A 344 -8.80 32.63 -5.97
N ILE A 345 -9.62 31.71 -6.51
CA ILE A 345 -9.12 30.58 -7.30
C ILE A 345 -8.43 31.10 -8.56
N HIS A 346 -9.03 32.09 -9.23
CA HIS A 346 -8.40 32.76 -10.37
C HIS A 346 -7.12 33.51 -9.99
N ALA A 347 -7.08 34.13 -8.80
CA ALA A 347 -5.89 34.75 -8.23
C ALA A 347 -4.76 33.73 -7.99
N ASN A 348 -5.07 32.56 -7.42
CA ASN A 348 -4.11 31.47 -7.20
C ASN A 348 -3.59 30.88 -8.53
N ALA A 349 -4.46 30.73 -9.53
CA ALA A 349 -4.05 30.32 -10.88
C ALA A 349 -3.10 31.34 -11.53
N LEU A 350 -3.42 32.63 -11.42
CA LEU A 350 -2.55 33.71 -11.87
C LEU A 350 -1.22 33.75 -11.13
N TYR A 351 -1.25 33.59 -9.81
CA TYR A 351 -0.06 33.47 -8.96
C TYR A 351 0.85 32.33 -9.44
N THR A 352 0.26 31.17 -9.76
CA THR A 352 0.98 30.01 -10.29
C THR A 352 1.68 30.33 -11.63
N LEU A 353 0.97 30.97 -12.56
CA LEU A 353 1.47 31.34 -13.88
C LEU A 353 2.55 32.43 -13.81
N MET A 354 2.30 33.50 -13.05
CA MET A 354 3.17 34.67 -12.94
C MET A 354 4.50 34.34 -12.27
N ASN A 355 4.48 33.51 -11.22
CA ASN A 355 5.70 33.12 -10.50
C ASN A 355 6.36 31.84 -11.05
N ARG A 356 5.74 31.21 -12.06
CA ARG A 356 6.19 29.94 -12.66
C ARG A 356 6.39 28.83 -11.61
N CYS A 357 5.63 28.86 -10.52
CA CYS A 357 5.70 27.88 -9.43
C CYS A 357 4.82 26.67 -9.72
N PHE A 358 4.98 26.08 -10.91
CA PHE A 358 4.15 24.97 -11.37
C PHE A 358 4.40 23.69 -10.56
N ILE A 359 3.32 22.94 -10.34
CA ILE A 359 3.41 21.59 -9.76
C ILE A 359 3.71 20.60 -10.89
N HIS A 360 4.80 19.86 -10.75
CA HIS A 360 5.28 18.92 -11.75
C HIS A 360 4.95 17.49 -11.36
N TYR A 361 4.54 16.69 -12.36
CA TYR A 361 4.38 15.26 -12.22
C TYR A 361 5.68 14.54 -12.59
N PRO A 362 6.13 13.55 -11.80
CA PRO A 362 7.20 12.66 -12.23
C PRO A 362 6.75 11.86 -13.47
N THR A 363 7.70 11.54 -14.33
CA THR A 363 7.42 10.71 -15.50
C THR A 363 7.11 9.27 -15.08
N ILE A 364 6.33 8.55 -15.90
CA ILE A 364 5.96 7.14 -15.65
C ILE A 364 7.18 6.28 -15.30
N PRO A 365 8.35 6.38 -15.99
CA PRO A 365 9.53 5.60 -15.63
C PRO A 365 10.10 5.92 -14.24
N VAL A 366 10.02 7.19 -13.80
CA VAL A 366 10.48 7.59 -12.46
C VAL A 366 9.59 6.99 -11.39
N THR A 367 8.27 7.02 -11.59
CA THR A 367 7.30 6.39 -10.68
C THR A 367 7.50 4.87 -10.63
N LEU A 368 7.71 4.22 -11.78
CA LEU A 368 7.99 2.79 -11.85
C LEU A 368 9.29 2.44 -11.11
N LEU A 369 10.36 3.19 -11.34
CA LEU A 369 11.64 2.99 -10.65
C LEU A 369 11.46 3.07 -9.14
N LEU A 370 10.76 4.09 -8.63
CA LEU A 370 10.46 4.26 -7.21
C LEU A 370 9.70 3.05 -6.63
N VAL A 371 8.67 2.57 -7.33
CA VAL A 371 7.90 1.38 -6.95
C VAL A 371 8.80 0.14 -6.87
N LEU A 372 9.64 -0.08 -7.87
CA LEU A 372 10.57 -1.21 -7.91
C LEU A 372 11.62 -1.10 -6.80
N THR A 373 12.21 0.07 -6.58
CA THR A 373 13.20 0.31 -5.53
C THR A 373 12.63 -0.01 -4.14
N LEU A 374 11.44 0.49 -3.81
CA LEU A 374 10.80 0.20 -2.52
C LEU A 374 10.42 -1.28 -2.38
N SER A 375 9.95 -1.92 -3.45
CA SER A 375 9.63 -3.35 -3.46
C SER A 375 10.89 -4.21 -3.23
N ILE A 376 12.01 -3.85 -3.85
CA ILE A 376 13.30 -4.53 -3.69
C ILE A 376 13.85 -4.35 -2.27
N ILE A 377 13.86 -3.12 -1.74
CA ILE A 377 14.35 -2.84 -0.39
C ILE A 377 13.54 -3.63 0.64
N THR A 378 12.21 -3.58 0.57
CA THR A 378 11.34 -4.25 1.55
C THR A 378 11.42 -5.77 1.49
N THR A 379 11.45 -6.33 0.28
CA THR A 379 11.66 -7.77 0.09
C THR A 379 13.04 -8.17 0.64
N TYR A 380 14.09 -7.40 0.35
CA TYR A 380 15.43 -7.67 0.86
C TYR A 380 15.46 -7.69 2.40
N LEU A 381 14.87 -6.68 3.06
CA LEU A 381 14.77 -6.61 4.52
C LEU A 381 14.00 -7.81 5.09
N ALA A 382 12.87 -8.19 4.49
CA ALA A 382 12.04 -9.31 4.94
C ALA A 382 12.76 -10.66 4.90
N PHE A 383 13.64 -10.88 3.92
CA PHE A 383 14.41 -12.13 3.81
C PHE A 383 15.70 -12.15 4.64
N LYS A 384 16.36 -11.00 4.82
CA LYS A 384 17.67 -10.94 5.47
C LYS A 384 17.62 -10.84 6.99
N LEU A 385 16.57 -10.24 7.54
CA LEU A 385 16.49 -9.90 8.96
C LEU A 385 15.50 -10.78 9.72
N LYS A 386 15.50 -10.69 11.05
CA LYS A 386 14.44 -11.30 11.88
C LYS A 386 13.09 -10.60 11.58
N PRO A 387 11.93 -11.29 11.63
CA PRO A 387 10.66 -10.70 11.20
C PRO A 387 10.28 -9.41 11.92
N TRP A 388 10.51 -9.33 13.24
CA TRP A 388 10.23 -8.12 14.01
C TRP A 388 11.14 -6.94 13.61
N LEU A 389 12.43 -7.22 13.35
CA LEU A 389 13.40 -6.20 12.94
C LEU A 389 13.14 -5.73 11.51
N SER A 390 12.77 -6.65 10.59
CA SER A 390 12.41 -6.28 9.22
C SER A 390 11.17 -5.39 9.20
N LEU A 391 10.17 -5.66 10.05
CA LEU A 391 8.97 -4.84 10.16
C LEU A 391 9.31 -3.40 10.58
N ILE A 392 10.11 -3.24 11.64
CA ILE A 392 10.52 -1.92 12.14
C ILE A 392 11.26 -1.13 11.06
N LEU A 393 12.24 -1.75 10.39
CA LEU A 393 12.99 -1.07 9.34
C LEU A 393 12.12 -0.74 8.12
N THR A 394 11.17 -1.61 7.75
CA THR A 394 10.20 -1.32 6.70
C THR A 394 9.32 -0.12 7.05
N ILE A 395 8.87 0.01 8.30
CA ILE A 395 8.12 1.18 8.77
C ILE A 395 8.99 2.44 8.70
N ILE A 396 10.26 2.37 9.10
CA ILE A 396 11.19 3.50 9.00
C ILE A 396 11.40 3.93 7.54
N VAL A 397 11.62 2.98 6.63
CA VAL A 397 11.72 3.26 5.18
C VAL A 397 10.44 3.91 4.67
N PHE A 398 9.27 3.42 5.09
CA PHE A 398 7.99 3.97 4.70
C PHE A 398 7.80 5.42 5.19
N ILE A 399 8.06 5.69 6.47
CA ILE A 399 7.98 7.05 7.03
C ILE A 399 8.98 7.98 6.33
N SER A 400 10.22 7.54 6.12
CA SER A 400 11.24 8.32 5.41
C SER A 400 10.82 8.65 3.98
N PHE A 401 10.16 7.71 3.30
CA PHE A 401 9.60 7.93 1.96
C PHE A 401 8.51 9.01 1.99
N LEU A 402 7.54 8.92 2.91
CA LEU A 402 6.47 9.91 3.04
C LEU A 402 7.02 11.32 3.30
N VAL A 403 7.97 11.44 4.24
CA VAL A 403 8.61 12.72 4.59
C VAL A 403 9.38 13.29 3.39
N THR A 404 10.09 12.43 2.64
CA THR A 404 10.83 12.88 1.45
C THR A 404 9.89 13.38 0.35
N CYS A 405 8.76 12.71 0.13
CA CYS A 405 7.74 13.18 -0.80
C CYS A 405 7.16 14.54 -0.40
N ASP A 406 6.91 14.76 0.89
CA ASP A 406 6.39 16.04 1.41
C ASP A 406 7.41 17.17 1.24
N ILE A 407 8.67 16.94 1.61
CA ILE A 407 9.77 17.91 1.43
C ILE A 407 9.95 18.29 -0.05
N LEU A 408 9.92 17.31 -0.95
CA LEU A 408 10.06 17.56 -2.40
C LEU A 408 8.85 18.30 -2.97
N PHE A 409 7.65 18.05 -2.43
CA PHE A 409 6.45 18.81 -2.80
C PHE A 409 6.59 20.28 -2.39
N ASP A 410 7.02 20.57 -1.16
CA ASP A 410 7.10 21.94 -0.68
C ASP A 410 8.24 22.75 -1.31
N ILE A 411 9.44 22.17 -1.39
CA ILE A 411 10.65 22.85 -1.89
C ILE A 411 10.68 22.91 -3.41
N LYS A 412 10.37 21.79 -4.09
CA LYS A 412 10.56 21.64 -5.55
C LYS A 412 9.26 21.67 -6.35
N ASN A 413 8.09 21.75 -5.71
CA ASN A 413 6.78 21.63 -6.37
C ASN A 413 6.64 20.33 -7.17
N ILE A 414 7.20 19.22 -6.69
CA ILE A 414 7.09 17.91 -7.35
C ILE A 414 6.07 17.06 -6.60
N TRP A 415 5.01 16.63 -7.29
CA TRP A 415 4.00 15.74 -6.73
C TRP A 415 4.34 14.28 -7.04
N PHE A 416 5.13 13.67 -6.15
CA PHE A 416 5.35 12.22 -6.17
C PHE A 416 4.10 11.48 -5.69
N GLU A 417 3.75 10.41 -6.41
CA GLU A 417 2.70 9.50 -5.98
C GLU A 417 3.12 8.77 -4.71
N ILE A 418 2.25 8.78 -3.71
CA ILE A 418 2.48 8.09 -2.44
C ILE A 418 1.73 6.76 -2.44
N VAL A 419 0.49 6.74 -2.92
CA VAL A 419 -0.41 5.58 -2.77
C VAL A 419 0.12 4.35 -3.51
N ARG A 420 0.54 4.51 -4.77
CA ARG A 420 1.06 3.41 -5.59
C ARG A 420 2.31 2.75 -4.97
N PRO A 421 3.38 3.50 -4.64
CA PRO A 421 4.54 2.91 -3.98
C PRO A 421 4.23 2.34 -2.59
N SER A 422 3.26 2.91 -1.85
CA SER A 422 2.82 2.37 -0.55
C SER A 422 2.17 1.00 -0.71
N TYR A 423 1.28 0.82 -1.70
CA TYR A 423 0.69 -0.49 -2.00
C TYR A 423 1.75 -1.51 -2.39
N ALA A 424 2.73 -1.12 -3.22
CA ALA A 424 3.81 -2.00 -3.62
C ALA A 424 4.68 -2.43 -2.44
N LEU A 425 4.96 -1.50 -1.52
CA LEU A 425 5.70 -1.76 -0.29
C LEU A 425 4.98 -2.77 0.60
N VAL A 426 3.69 -2.53 0.90
CA VAL A 426 2.89 -3.42 1.78
C VAL A 426 2.71 -4.79 1.14
N PHE A 427 2.35 -4.84 -0.14
CA PHE A 427 2.14 -6.10 -0.87
C PHE A 427 3.42 -6.93 -0.95
N SER A 428 4.55 -6.30 -1.33
CA SER A 428 5.85 -6.98 -1.40
C SER A 428 6.27 -7.52 -0.04
N TYR A 429 6.05 -6.78 1.04
CA TYR A 429 6.37 -7.23 2.39
C TYR A 429 5.53 -8.45 2.80
N ILE A 430 4.21 -8.43 2.60
CA ILE A 430 3.31 -9.55 2.91
C ILE A 430 3.71 -10.80 2.12
N VAL A 431 3.93 -10.67 0.81
CA VAL A 431 4.34 -11.78 -0.06
C VAL A 431 5.70 -12.33 0.36
N ALA A 432 6.67 -11.47 0.69
CA ALA A 432 7.99 -11.88 1.13
C ALA A 432 7.95 -12.66 2.46
N ILE A 433 7.18 -12.18 3.45
CA ILE A 433 7.01 -12.89 4.73
C ILE A 433 6.27 -14.22 4.53
N GLY A 434 5.20 -14.24 3.75
CA GLY A 434 4.46 -15.46 3.42
C GLY A 434 5.35 -16.50 2.75
N TYR A 435 6.10 -16.10 1.72
CA TYR A 435 7.03 -17.00 1.04
C TYR A 435 8.13 -17.51 1.99
N ARG A 436 8.72 -16.64 2.81
CA ARG A 436 9.71 -17.03 3.82
C ARG A 436 9.13 -18.05 4.82
N TYR A 437 7.90 -17.83 5.28
CA TYR A 437 7.22 -18.75 6.19
C TYR A 437 7.07 -20.15 5.55
N THR A 438 6.67 -20.22 4.28
CA THR A 438 6.54 -21.52 3.58
C THR A 438 7.88 -22.26 3.45
N ILE A 439 8.99 -21.55 3.25
CA ILE A 439 10.33 -22.16 3.20
C ILE A 439 10.68 -22.76 4.56
N ILE A 440 10.50 -21.99 5.64
CA ILE A 440 10.80 -22.42 7.00
C ILE A 440 9.96 -23.66 7.35
N GLU A 441 8.68 -23.63 7.00
CA GLU A 441 7.74 -24.72 7.25
C GLU A 441 8.10 -25.99 6.46
N ARG A 442 8.48 -25.87 5.18
CA ARG A 442 8.97 -27.01 4.39
C ARG A 442 10.22 -27.63 4.99
N SER A 443 11.19 -26.80 5.39
CA SER A 443 12.43 -27.30 6.02
C SER A 443 12.15 -28.03 7.35
N LYS A 444 11.17 -27.56 8.14
CA LYS A 444 10.74 -28.27 9.36
C LYS A 444 10.14 -29.64 9.04
N ARG A 445 9.27 -29.74 8.02
CA ARG A 445 8.66 -31.01 7.61
C ARG A 445 9.68 -31.99 7.05
N GLU A 446 10.63 -31.53 6.25
CA GLU A 446 11.72 -32.36 5.74
C GLU A 446 12.57 -32.92 6.87
N LEU A 447 12.92 -32.08 7.85
CA LEU A 447 13.66 -32.50 9.03
C LEU A 447 12.88 -33.55 9.83
N ARG A 448 11.58 -33.35 10.06
CA ARG A 448 10.70 -34.35 10.71
C ARG A 448 10.70 -35.69 9.97
N ARG A 449 10.50 -35.68 8.65
CA ARG A 449 10.51 -36.89 7.80
C ARG A 449 11.84 -37.65 7.81
N MET A 450 12.95 -36.97 8.09
CA MET A 450 14.23 -37.64 8.26
C MET A 450 14.27 -38.39 9.58
N PHE A 451 13.78 -37.81 10.68
CA PHE A 451 13.75 -38.45 12.00
C PHE A 451 12.73 -39.58 12.10
N ASP A 452 11.57 -39.50 11.43
CA ASP A 452 10.54 -40.55 11.41
C ASP A 452 11.08 -41.92 10.91
N ARG A 453 12.20 -41.95 10.19
CA ARG A 453 12.82 -43.21 9.71
C ARG A 453 13.72 -43.90 10.73
N TYR A 454 14.04 -43.23 11.83
CA TYR A 454 15.03 -43.70 12.80
C TYR A 454 14.47 -43.84 14.22
N VAL A 455 13.31 -43.26 14.52
CA VAL A 455 12.68 -43.28 15.85
C VAL A 455 11.14 -43.25 15.73
N SER A 456 10.42 -43.77 16.72
CA SER A 456 8.94 -43.71 16.74
C SER A 456 8.44 -42.26 16.79
N THR A 457 7.21 -42.02 16.32
CA THR A 457 6.61 -40.67 16.24
C THR A 457 6.61 -39.95 17.59
N GLU A 458 6.38 -40.67 18.69
CA GLU A 458 6.40 -40.14 20.05
C GLU A 458 7.81 -39.66 20.46
N ILE A 459 8.86 -40.36 20.02
CA ILE A 459 10.25 -39.98 20.29
C ILE A 459 10.65 -38.75 19.46
N VAL A 460 10.18 -38.64 18.21
CA VAL A 460 10.39 -37.44 17.39
C VAL A 460 9.77 -36.20 18.05
N GLU A 461 8.57 -36.34 18.60
CA GLU A 461 7.88 -35.25 19.29
C GLU A 461 8.62 -34.82 20.56
N GLU A 462 9.10 -35.76 21.37
CA GLU A 462 9.91 -35.44 22.57
C GLU A 462 11.23 -34.76 22.19
N ILE A 463 11.93 -35.22 21.15
CA ILE A 463 13.20 -34.63 20.68
C ILE A 463 13.00 -33.19 20.16
N ILE A 464 11.93 -32.93 19.42
CA ILE A 464 11.61 -31.59 18.89
C ILE A 464 11.20 -30.65 20.03
N SER A 465 10.49 -31.17 21.04
CA SER A 465 9.99 -30.41 22.19
C SER A 465 11.09 -30.08 23.20
N ASN A 466 12.05 -30.98 23.40
CA ASN A 466 13.14 -30.87 24.37
C ASN A 466 14.53 -31.11 23.74
N PRO A 467 15.02 -30.24 22.84
CA PRO A 467 16.32 -30.40 22.19
C PRO A 467 17.53 -30.37 23.15
N LEU A 468 17.33 -29.94 24.41
CA LEU A 468 18.35 -29.88 25.45
C LEU A 468 18.69 -31.24 26.08
N GLN A 469 17.85 -32.28 25.93
CA GLN A 469 18.16 -33.64 26.40
C GLN A 469 19.24 -34.34 25.54
N LEU A 470 19.64 -33.74 24.41
CA LEU A 470 20.66 -34.27 23.50
C LEU A 470 22.11 -33.93 23.90
N LYS A 471 22.36 -33.37 25.10
CA LYS A 471 23.75 -33.11 25.57
C LYS A 471 24.48 -34.42 25.89
N LEU A 472 25.81 -34.41 25.75
CA LEU A 472 26.69 -35.51 26.17
C LEU A 472 26.46 -35.87 27.64
N GLY A 473 26.32 -37.16 27.91
CA GLY A 473 25.98 -37.69 29.24
C GLY A 473 24.81 -38.65 29.17
N GLY A 474 24.36 -39.12 30.33
CA GLY A 474 23.19 -39.97 30.42
C GLY A 474 22.60 -39.92 31.82
N GLU A 475 21.33 -40.30 31.90
CA GLU A 475 20.59 -40.38 33.16
C GLU A 475 20.55 -41.83 33.61
N ARG A 476 20.63 -42.04 34.93
CA ARG A 476 20.43 -43.34 35.53
C ARG A 476 18.93 -43.66 35.48
N LYS A 477 18.52 -44.62 34.65
CA LYS A 477 17.13 -45.05 34.46
C LYS A 477 16.99 -46.55 34.70
N ASP A 478 15.85 -46.97 35.25
CA ASP A 478 15.46 -48.38 35.23
C ASP A 478 14.86 -48.70 33.87
N ILE A 479 15.45 -49.67 33.18
CA ILE A 479 15.10 -50.01 31.79
C ILE A 479 15.04 -51.52 31.60
N THR A 480 14.43 -51.96 30.50
CA THR A 480 14.61 -53.32 29.98
C THR A 480 15.35 -53.27 28.66
N VAL A 481 16.36 -54.11 28.52
CA VAL A 481 17.03 -54.33 27.24
C VAL A 481 16.58 -55.65 26.64
N LEU A 482 16.45 -55.65 25.31
CA LEU A 482 16.21 -56.83 24.50
C LEU A 482 17.36 -56.93 23.49
N PHE A 483 18.00 -58.09 23.48
CA PHE A 483 18.95 -58.49 22.44
C PHE A 483 18.35 -59.63 21.66
N SER A 484 18.44 -59.57 20.33
CA SER A 484 18.03 -60.67 19.44
C SER A 484 19.13 -60.94 18.45
N ASP A 485 19.40 -62.21 18.14
CA ASP A 485 20.38 -62.60 17.13
C ASP A 485 19.86 -63.76 16.25
N ILE A 486 20.32 -63.84 15.00
CA ILE A 486 19.92 -64.91 14.07
C ILE A 486 20.76 -66.16 14.33
N ARG A 487 20.10 -67.31 14.53
CA ARG A 487 20.81 -68.57 14.74
C ARG A 487 21.51 -69.02 13.47
N GLY A 488 22.83 -69.17 13.55
CA GLY A 488 23.62 -69.72 12.45
C GLY A 488 23.82 -68.74 11.29
N PHE A 489 23.64 -67.43 11.51
CA PHE A 489 23.77 -66.41 10.47
C PHE A 489 25.10 -66.45 9.75
N THR A 490 26.23 -66.61 10.46
CA THR A 490 27.55 -66.69 9.83
C THR A 490 27.61 -67.80 8.80
N SER A 491 27.23 -69.02 9.18
CA SER A 491 27.20 -70.18 8.27
C SER A 491 26.23 -69.97 7.10
N MET A 492 25.07 -69.34 7.36
CA MET A 492 24.11 -68.98 6.31
C MET A 492 24.73 -67.99 5.32
N SER A 493 25.34 -66.90 5.81
CA SER A 493 25.91 -65.82 4.99
C SER A 493 27.10 -66.27 4.14
N GLU A 494 27.86 -67.26 4.60
CA GLU A 494 28.97 -67.86 3.83
C GLU A 494 28.47 -68.74 2.66
N SER A 495 27.23 -69.22 2.74
CA SER A 495 26.64 -70.17 1.78
C SER A 495 25.67 -69.53 0.77
N MET A 496 25.44 -68.22 0.87
CA MET A 496 24.44 -67.48 0.09
C MET A 496 25.06 -66.31 -0.67
N GLU A 497 24.49 -65.95 -1.82
CA GLU A 497 24.87 -64.74 -2.53
C GLU A 497 24.60 -63.48 -1.67
N PRO A 498 25.51 -62.47 -1.66
CA PRO A 498 25.37 -61.29 -0.80
C PRO A 498 24.03 -60.56 -0.94
N GLU A 499 23.49 -60.44 -2.15
CA GLU A 499 22.20 -59.80 -2.41
C GLU A 499 21.03 -60.57 -1.78
N ALA A 500 21.11 -61.91 -1.75
CA ALA A 500 20.10 -62.75 -1.12
C ALA A 500 20.17 -62.63 0.42
N VAL A 501 21.37 -62.56 0.99
CA VAL A 501 21.57 -62.30 2.43
C VAL A 501 20.98 -60.94 2.81
N VAL A 502 21.29 -59.87 2.05
CA VAL A 502 20.77 -58.53 2.30
C VAL A 502 19.24 -58.47 2.16
N SER A 503 18.66 -59.16 1.18
CA SER A 503 17.20 -59.19 0.99
C SER A 503 16.49 -59.83 2.19
N ILE A 504 16.98 -60.98 2.67
CA ILE A 504 16.36 -61.68 3.80
C ILE A 504 16.59 -60.90 5.10
N LEU A 505 17.80 -60.36 5.29
CA LEU A 505 18.12 -59.54 6.45
C LEU A 505 17.24 -58.29 6.52
N ASN A 506 17.01 -57.60 5.40
CA ASN A 506 16.12 -56.44 5.38
C ASN A 506 14.65 -56.80 5.67
N ASP A 507 14.13 -57.91 5.12
CA ASP A 507 12.79 -58.42 5.44
C ASP A 507 12.65 -58.71 6.95
N TYR A 508 13.66 -59.37 7.52
CA TYR A 508 13.72 -59.70 8.94
C TYR A 508 13.78 -58.44 9.82
N LEU A 509 14.77 -57.57 9.60
CA LEU A 509 15.00 -56.38 10.40
C LEU A 509 13.78 -55.44 10.35
N ALA A 510 13.13 -55.32 9.18
CA ALA A 510 11.90 -54.54 9.04
C ALA A 510 10.77 -55.09 9.92
N ALA A 511 10.46 -56.38 9.81
CA ALA A 511 9.39 -57.00 10.58
C ALA A 511 9.65 -56.95 12.10
N MET A 512 10.89 -57.19 12.53
CA MET A 512 11.25 -57.11 13.95
C MET A 512 11.20 -55.68 14.48
N THR A 513 11.66 -54.71 13.69
CA THR A 513 11.61 -53.29 14.05
C THR A 513 10.17 -52.84 14.27
N ASP A 514 9.25 -53.18 13.36
CA ASP A 514 7.84 -52.83 13.48
C ASP A 514 7.22 -53.39 14.78
N ILE A 515 7.52 -54.64 15.13
CA ILE A 515 7.05 -55.24 16.38
C ILE A 515 7.63 -54.51 17.60
N ILE A 516 8.94 -54.27 17.64
CA ILE A 516 9.59 -53.62 18.80
C ILE A 516 9.02 -52.21 19.00
N LEU A 517 8.88 -51.43 17.92
CA LEU A 517 8.31 -50.09 17.98
C LEU A 517 6.83 -50.12 18.40
N SER A 518 6.04 -51.09 17.93
CA SER A 518 4.61 -51.21 18.30
C SER A 518 4.36 -51.43 19.79
N TRP A 519 5.33 -52.00 20.51
CA TRP A 519 5.27 -52.19 21.96
C TRP A 519 5.94 -51.07 22.75
N GLY A 520 6.39 -49.99 22.09
CA GLY A 520 7.03 -48.84 22.72
C GLY A 520 8.52 -49.06 23.02
N GLY A 521 9.16 -50.01 22.34
CA GLY A 521 10.61 -50.17 22.39
C GLY A 521 11.31 -49.15 21.48
N THR A 522 12.52 -48.75 21.86
CA THR A 522 13.40 -47.91 21.05
C THR A 522 14.54 -48.78 20.51
N ILE A 523 14.72 -48.84 19.19
CA ILE A 523 15.88 -49.50 18.59
C ILE A 523 17.13 -48.68 18.92
N ASP A 524 18.08 -49.30 19.61
CA ASP A 524 19.36 -48.69 19.96
C ASP A 524 20.32 -48.75 18.77
N LYS A 525 20.56 -49.97 18.26
CA LYS A 525 21.36 -50.22 17.06
C LYS A 525 21.15 -51.63 16.51
N PHE A 526 21.54 -51.79 15.25
CA PHE A 526 21.80 -53.09 14.62
C PHE A 526 23.28 -53.43 14.74
N ILE A 527 23.59 -54.66 15.13
CA ILE A 527 24.97 -55.17 15.26
C ILE A 527 25.09 -56.38 14.33
N GLY A 528 25.30 -56.12 13.04
CA GLY A 528 25.20 -57.16 12.01
C GLY A 528 23.74 -57.61 11.86
N ASP A 529 23.49 -58.87 12.17
CA ASP A 529 22.18 -59.52 12.25
C ASP A 529 21.47 -59.37 13.60
N ALA A 530 22.20 -58.91 14.63
CA ALA A 530 21.64 -58.71 15.95
C ALA A 530 20.92 -57.37 16.11
N ILE A 531 19.84 -57.37 16.89
CA ILE A 531 19.04 -56.20 17.26
C ILE A 531 19.24 -55.91 18.74
N MET A 532 19.58 -54.67 19.07
CA MET A 532 19.51 -54.15 20.43
C MET A 532 18.38 -53.14 20.56
N ALA A 533 17.48 -53.37 21.52
CA ALA A 533 16.37 -52.48 21.82
C ALA A 533 16.28 -52.16 23.32
N VAL A 534 15.79 -50.97 23.62
CA VAL A 534 15.61 -50.44 24.99
C VAL A 534 14.15 -50.10 25.22
N PHE A 535 13.60 -50.54 26.34
CA PHE A 535 12.26 -50.22 26.82
C PHE A 535 12.37 -49.42 28.11
N GLY A 536 11.54 -48.39 28.27
CA GLY A 536 11.59 -47.45 29.41
C GLY A 536 12.52 -46.25 29.20
N ALA A 537 13.11 -46.10 28.01
CA ALA A 537 13.82 -44.90 27.58
C ALA A 537 13.73 -44.70 26.04
N PRO A 538 13.72 -43.44 25.53
CA PRO A 538 13.71 -42.19 26.28
C PRO A 538 12.39 -41.95 27.04
N ILE A 539 11.31 -42.56 26.56
CA ILE A 539 9.96 -42.52 27.17
C ILE A 539 9.90 -43.54 28.31
N PRO A 540 9.62 -43.12 29.55
CA PRO A 540 9.48 -44.03 30.68
C PRO A 540 8.16 -44.80 30.57
N TYR A 541 8.23 -46.11 30.79
CA TYR A 541 7.07 -46.99 30.93
C TYR A 541 7.22 -47.78 32.22
N GLU A 542 6.24 -47.74 33.12
CA GLU A 542 6.29 -48.55 34.35
C GLU A 542 6.27 -50.06 34.03
N ASP A 543 5.61 -50.44 32.93
CA ASP A 543 5.49 -51.81 32.45
C ASP A 543 6.56 -52.17 31.39
N HIS A 544 7.72 -51.50 31.39
CA HIS A 544 8.78 -51.67 30.39
C HIS A 544 9.24 -53.14 30.21
N ALA A 545 9.31 -53.92 31.29
CA ALA A 545 9.65 -55.35 31.23
C ALA A 545 8.56 -56.20 30.57
N TYR A 546 7.29 -55.86 30.78
CA TYR A 546 6.15 -56.53 30.16
C TYR A 546 6.09 -56.26 28.66
N ARG A 547 6.31 -55.00 28.26
CA ARG A 547 6.40 -54.58 26.85
C ARG A 547 7.51 -55.30 26.11
N ALA A 548 8.70 -55.40 26.70
CA ALA A 548 9.81 -56.15 26.12
C ALA A 548 9.47 -57.65 25.94
N ALA A 549 8.81 -58.26 26.93
CA ALA A 549 8.36 -59.66 26.85
C ALA A 549 7.32 -59.87 25.73
N LYS A 550 6.35 -58.96 25.60
CA LYS A 550 5.35 -58.99 24.50
C LYS A 550 6.00 -58.77 23.14
N ALA A 551 6.94 -57.84 23.04
CA ALA A 551 7.71 -57.63 21.81
C ALA A 551 8.46 -58.91 21.41
N ALA A 552 9.16 -59.57 22.34
CA ALA A 552 9.88 -60.81 22.05
C ALA A 552 8.96 -61.95 21.59
N LEU A 553 7.78 -62.12 22.21
CA LEU A 553 6.77 -63.08 21.76
C LEU A 553 6.24 -62.73 20.38
N GLY A 554 5.92 -61.45 20.14
CA GLY A 554 5.46 -60.95 18.84
C GLY A 554 6.52 -61.11 17.74
N MET A 555 7.80 -60.94 18.05
CA MET A 555 8.92 -61.15 17.13
C MET A 555 8.95 -62.61 16.65
N ARG A 556 8.75 -63.58 17.55
CA ARG A 556 8.66 -65.00 17.18
C ARG A 556 7.45 -65.29 16.30
N GLU A 557 6.30 -64.71 16.60
CA GLU A 557 5.10 -64.87 15.77
C GLU A 557 5.26 -64.24 14.39
N ALA A 558 5.89 -63.06 14.30
CA ALA A 558 6.21 -62.40 13.05
C ALA A 558 7.22 -63.21 12.21
N LEU A 559 8.22 -63.81 12.86
CA LEU A 559 9.19 -64.68 12.19
C LEU A 559 8.53 -65.93 11.57
N LYS A 560 7.56 -66.54 12.27
CA LYS A 560 6.77 -67.66 11.69
C LYS A 560 6.03 -67.26 10.42
N LYS A 561 5.45 -66.05 10.39
CA LYS A 561 4.80 -65.53 9.18
C LYS A 561 5.82 -65.27 8.06
N LEU A 562 7.03 -64.82 8.40
CA LEU A 562 8.12 -64.67 7.44
C LEU A 562 8.57 -66.02 6.88
N TRP A 563 8.58 -67.10 7.68
CA TRP A 563 8.85 -68.44 7.15
C TRP A 563 7.87 -68.82 6.04
N GLU A 564 6.56 -68.63 6.24
CA GLU A 564 5.55 -68.94 5.21
C GLU A 564 5.78 -68.14 3.91
N LYS A 565 6.24 -66.89 4.02
CA LYS A 565 6.60 -66.04 2.88
C LYS A 565 7.87 -66.57 2.20
N TRP A 566 8.92 -66.78 2.96
CA TRP A 566 10.23 -67.20 2.46
C TRP A 566 10.19 -68.59 1.84
N GLU A 567 9.44 -69.54 2.41
CA GLU A 567 9.24 -70.87 1.82
C GLU A 567 8.59 -70.80 0.43
N LYS A 568 7.57 -69.94 0.26
CA LYS A 568 6.93 -69.71 -1.05
C LYS A 568 7.87 -69.05 -2.06
N GLU A 569 8.79 -68.22 -1.57
CA GLU A 569 9.80 -67.51 -2.37
C GLU A 569 11.07 -68.34 -2.60
N GLY A 570 11.17 -69.56 -2.04
CA GLY A 570 12.36 -70.42 -2.12
C GLY A 570 13.57 -69.87 -1.34
N LYS A 571 13.34 -69.01 -0.35
CA LYS A 571 14.37 -68.40 0.51
C LYS A 571 14.67 -69.27 1.74
N HIS A 572 15.89 -69.12 2.27
CA HIS A 572 16.32 -69.81 3.50
C HIS A 572 15.54 -69.31 4.72
N THR A 573 15.17 -70.22 5.62
CA THR A 573 14.51 -69.91 6.89
C THR A 573 15.48 -70.14 8.06
N PHE A 574 15.36 -69.31 9.09
CA PHE A 574 16.18 -69.40 10.31
C PHE A 574 15.35 -69.07 11.54
N ASP A 575 15.88 -69.44 12.71
CA ASP A 575 15.31 -69.07 14.01
C ASP A 575 16.17 -67.97 14.68
N ILE A 576 15.64 -67.38 15.75
CA ILE A 576 16.31 -66.32 16.51
C ILE A 576 16.47 -66.72 17.98
N GLY A 577 17.53 -66.22 18.60
CA GLY A 577 17.66 -66.18 20.06
C GLY A 577 17.29 -64.79 20.57
N VAL A 578 16.57 -64.71 21.68
CA VAL A 578 16.26 -63.44 22.34
C VAL A 578 16.70 -63.48 23.80
N GLY A 579 17.44 -62.47 24.25
CA GLY A 579 17.85 -62.27 25.64
C GLY A 579 17.26 -60.99 26.21
N ILE A 580 16.55 -61.09 27.34
CA ILE A 580 15.92 -59.93 28.01
C ILE A 580 16.43 -59.76 29.44
N SER A 581 16.78 -58.53 29.78
CA SER A 581 17.37 -58.18 31.08
C SER A 581 16.87 -56.82 31.56
N SER A 582 16.51 -56.68 32.84
CA SER A 582 15.87 -55.46 33.37
C SER A 582 16.53 -54.92 34.63
N GLY A 583 16.78 -53.62 34.67
CA GLY A 583 17.51 -53.01 35.78
C GLY A 583 18.08 -51.65 35.44
N VAL A 584 18.78 -51.10 36.42
CA VAL A 584 19.32 -49.75 36.35
C VAL A 584 20.51 -49.68 35.39
N ALA A 585 20.43 -48.79 34.40
CA ALA A 585 21.50 -48.46 33.46
C ALA A 585 21.61 -46.94 33.27
N ILE A 586 22.72 -46.48 32.67
CA ILE A 586 22.85 -45.10 32.20
C ILE A 586 22.35 -45.06 30.76
N VAL A 587 21.38 -44.19 30.46
CA VAL A 587 20.86 -43.99 29.11
C VAL A 587 21.06 -42.54 28.68
N GLY A 588 21.64 -42.33 27.50
CA GLY A 588 21.83 -40.99 26.95
C GLY A 588 22.78 -40.96 25.77
N ASN A 589 23.22 -39.76 25.39
CA ASN A 589 24.19 -39.57 24.30
C ASN A 589 25.61 -39.85 24.79
N ILE A 590 26.14 -41.00 24.41
CA ILE A 590 27.45 -41.49 24.82
C ILE A 590 28.38 -41.49 23.61
N GLY A 591 29.63 -41.04 23.80
CA GLY A 591 30.63 -40.95 22.74
C GLY A 591 31.48 -39.69 22.84
N SER A 592 31.93 -39.20 21.68
CA SER A 592 32.72 -37.97 21.56
C SER A 592 31.88 -36.83 20.99
N VAL A 593 32.32 -35.58 21.14
CA VAL A 593 31.64 -34.40 20.56
C VAL A 593 31.39 -34.54 19.05
N ARG A 594 32.23 -35.28 18.32
CA ARG A 594 32.10 -35.49 16.87
C ARG A 594 31.24 -36.69 16.48
N ARG A 595 31.01 -37.62 17.40
CA ARG A 595 30.24 -38.84 17.18
C ARG A 595 29.67 -39.33 18.51
N THR A 596 28.39 -39.07 18.71
CA THR A 596 27.59 -39.54 19.85
C THR A 596 26.51 -40.50 19.37
N GLU A 597 26.26 -41.55 20.12
CA GLU A 597 25.14 -42.47 19.90
C GLU A 597 24.25 -42.43 21.16
N TYR A 598 22.93 -42.31 20.98
CA TYR A 598 21.99 -42.45 22.09
C TYR A 598 21.92 -43.93 22.45
N THR A 599 22.43 -44.31 23.61
CA THR A 599 22.52 -45.73 23.97
C THR A 599 22.45 -45.97 25.47
N ALA A 600 22.23 -47.23 25.86
CA ALA A 600 22.23 -47.69 27.24
C ALA A 600 23.55 -48.39 27.61
N ILE A 601 24.17 -47.98 28.72
CA ILE A 601 25.36 -48.62 29.28
C ILE A 601 25.09 -49.05 30.72
N GLY A 602 25.32 -50.32 31.01
CA GLY A 602 25.19 -50.86 32.35
C GLY A 602 25.47 -52.35 32.42
N ASP A 603 25.66 -52.83 33.64
CA ASP A 603 25.86 -54.25 33.92
C ASP A 603 24.66 -55.12 33.48
N ILE A 604 23.46 -54.55 33.50
CA ILE A 604 22.23 -55.20 33.02
C ILE A 604 22.18 -55.33 31.50
N VAL A 605 22.74 -54.36 30.78
CA VAL A 605 22.85 -54.34 29.31
C VAL A 605 23.77 -55.46 28.86
N ASN A 606 24.95 -55.55 29.49
CA ASN A 606 25.90 -56.63 29.26
C ASN A 606 25.34 -58.02 29.60
N LEU A 607 24.47 -58.11 30.62
CA LEU A 607 23.81 -59.37 30.96
C LEU A 607 22.84 -59.80 29.85
N GLY A 608 22.03 -58.87 29.31
CA GLY A 608 21.14 -59.16 28.17
C GLY A 608 21.88 -59.72 26.96
N ALA A 609 22.98 -59.07 26.56
CA ALA A 609 23.81 -59.52 25.45
C ALA A 609 24.49 -60.89 25.69
N ARG A 610 24.69 -61.29 26.95
CA ARG A 610 25.35 -62.56 27.30
C ARG A 610 24.39 -63.73 27.45
N ILE A 611 23.12 -63.49 27.78
CA ILE A 611 22.13 -64.55 27.90
C ILE A 611 21.48 -64.88 26.56
N GLU A 612 21.42 -63.93 25.62
CA GLU A 612 20.95 -64.17 24.26
C GLU A 612 21.62 -65.42 23.63
N PRO A 613 22.96 -65.55 23.58
CA PRO A 613 23.60 -66.70 22.93
C PRO A 613 23.37 -68.02 23.67
N LEU A 614 23.02 -67.98 24.97
CA LEU A 614 22.70 -69.17 25.76
C LEU A 614 21.41 -69.86 25.28
N ASN A 615 20.57 -69.17 24.51
CA ASN A 615 19.42 -69.78 23.85
C ASN A 615 19.82 -70.98 22.99
N LYS A 616 21.01 -70.95 22.39
CA LYS A 616 21.56 -72.07 21.61
C LYS A 616 21.96 -73.24 22.52
N GLU A 617 22.56 -72.97 23.67
CA GLU A 617 23.02 -74.00 24.60
C GLU A 617 21.84 -74.74 25.28
N PHE A 618 20.79 -74.00 25.64
CA PHE A 618 19.61 -74.55 26.31
C PHE A 618 18.48 -74.97 25.36
N ASN A 619 18.65 -74.76 24.06
CA ASN A 619 17.63 -75.00 23.03
C ASN A 619 16.29 -74.28 23.31
N THR A 620 16.37 -73.05 23.82
CA THR A 620 15.23 -72.17 24.16
C THR A 620 15.19 -70.98 23.21
N HIS A 621 14.06 -70.30 22.98
CA HIS A 621 14.05 -69.14 22.04
C HIS A 621 14.13 -67.77 22.71
N ILE A 622 13.57 -67.63 23.91
CA ILE A 622 13.56 -66.36 24.64
C ILE A 622 14.00 -66.65 26.07
N LEU A 623 15.18 -66.16 26.44
CA LEU A 623 15.68 -66.22 27.80
C LEU A 623 15.51 -64.87 28.49
N ILE A 624 14.98 -64.93 29.72
CA ILE A 624 14.81 -63.77 30.57
C ILE A 624 15.56 -63.99 31.89
N THR A 625 16.14 -62.91 32.42
CA THR A 625 16.76 -62.93 33.75
C THR A 625 15.71 -62.95 34.86
N GLU A 626 16.09 -63.36 36.08
CA GLU A 626 15.27 -63.24 37.30
C GLU A 626 14.66 -61.84 37.48
N SER A 627 15.42 -60.79 37.18
CA SER A 627 14.96 -59.40 37.26
C SER A 627 13.77 -59.07 36.34
N VAL A 628 13.67 -59.75 35.19
CA VAL A 628 12.54 -59.63 34.27
C VAL A 628 11.39 -60.48 34.79
N TYR A 629 11.69 -61.73 35.16
CA TYR A 629 10.69 -62.67 35.68
C TYR A 629 9.90 -62.08 36.86
N GLU A 630 10.58 -61.52 37.87
CA GLU A 630 9.91 -60.94 39.03
C GLU A 630 8.93 -59.81 38.65
N ARG A 631 9.23 -59.05 37.59
CA ARG A 631 8.37 -57.97 37.08
C ARG A 631 7.19 -58.47 36.26
N ILE A 632 7.23 -59.69 35.72
CA ILE A 632 6.21 -60.22 34.79
C ILE A 632 5.57 -61.55 35.21
N LYS A 633 5.96 -62.15 36.34
CA LYS A 633 5.57 -63.51 36.77
C LYS A 633 4.06 -63.75 36.83
N GLU A 634 3.28 -62.71 37.09
CA GLU A 634 1.81 -62.78 37.12
C GLU A 634 1.18 -62.80 35.71
N LYS A 635 1.87 -62.24 34.71
CA LYS A 635 1.37 -62.04 33.34
C LYS A 635 2.01 -62.95 32.30
N ALA A 636 3.10 -63.63 32.62
CA ALA A 636 3.87 -64.47 31.69
C ALA A 636 3.85 -65.95 32.08
N LYS A 637 3.84 -66.83 31.07
CA LYS A 637 4.12 -68.27 31.20
C LYS A 637 5.61 -68.46 30.97
N VAL A 638 6.30 -68.98 31.98
CA VAL A 638 7.76 -69.19 31.94
C VAL A 638 8.12 -70.59 32.43
N VAL A 639 9.28 -71.09 31.98
CA VAL A 639 9.90 -72.34 32.44
C VAL A 639 11.24 -72.00 33.07
N GLU A 640 11.51 -72.48 34.28
CA GLU A 640 12.81 -72.25 34.93
C GLU A 640 13.89 -73.14 34.29
N ILE A 641 14.99 -72.52 33.84
CA ILE A 641 16.15 -73.22 33.28
C ILE A 641 17.16 -73.56 34.38
N GLY A 642 17.31 -72.67 35.36
CA GLY A 642 18.15 -72.86 36.55
C GLY A 642 19.26 -71.82 36.69
N GLU A 643 20.18 -72.08 37.62
CA GLU A 643 21.32 -71.19 37.91
C GLU A 643 22.50 -71.41 36.98
N VAL A 644 22.76 -70.44 36.10
CA VAL A 644 23.81 -70.52 35.07
C VAL A 644 24.98 -69.61 35.42
N LYS A 645 26.21 -70.11 35.23
CA LYS A 645 27.43 -69.29 35.36
C LYS A 645 27.67 -68.50 34.08
N VAL A 646 27.18 -67.25 34.05
CA VAL A 646 27.39 -66.35 32.92
C VAL A 646 28.83 -65.81 32.95
N ARG A 647 29.52 -65.86 31.81
CA ARG A 647 30.89 -65.35 31.67
C ARG A 647 30.99 -63.91 32.18
N GLY A 648 31.94 -63.63 33.08
CA GLY A 648 32.16 -62.31 33.66
C GLY A 648 31.21 -61.91 34.80
N LYS A 649 30.36 -62.81 35.31
CA LYS A 649 29.60 -62.63 36.56
C LYS A 649 30.23 -63.47 37.68
N LYS A 650 30.32 -62.90 38.89
CA LYS A 650 30.84 -63.60 40.08
C LYS A 650 29.79 -64.57 40.67
N GLN A 651 28.52 -64.18 40.63
CA GLN A 651 27.38 -64.96 41.09
C GLN A 651 26.72 -65.67 39.90
N LYS A 652 26.14 -66.85 40.15
CA LYS A 652 25.29 -67.51 39.16
C LYS A 652 24.01 -66.68 38.96
N VAL A 653 23.48 -66.69 37.76
CA VAL A 653 22.25 -65.96 37.39
C VAL A 653 21.16 -66.97 37.13
N ARG A 654 19.98 -66.78 37.73
CA ARG A 654 18.79 -67.59 37.43
C ARG A 654 18.18 -67.13 36.12
N LEU A 655 17.99 -68.08 35.21
CA LEU A 655 17.40 -67.87 33.88
C LEU A 655 16.07 -68.60 33.76
N PHE A 656 15.16 -67.98 33.02
CA PHE A 656 13.83 -68.51 32.72
C PHE A 656 13.61 -68.43 31.21
N GLU A 657 13.00 -69.44 30.62
CA GLU A 657 12.49 -69.38 29.26
C GLU A 657 11.09 -68.76 29.26
N LEU A 658 10.88 -67.74 28.43
CA LEU A 658 9.56 -67.16 28.20
C LEU A 658 8.84 -67.95 27.08
N VAL A 659 7.79 -68.68 27.46
CA VAL A 659 7.04 -69.56 26.54
C VAL A 659 5.71 -68.97 26.07
N GLY A 660 5.17 -67.96 26.76
CA GLY A 660 3.94 -67.30 26.33
C GLY A 660 3.38 -66.29 27.34
N SER A 661 2.20 -65.77 27.03
CA SER A 661 1.41 -64.89 27.91
C SER A 661 0.40 -65.71 28.74
N LYS A 662 0.04 -65.23 29.93
CA LYS A 662 -1.06 -65.79 30.75
C LYS A 662 -2.44 -65.21 30.42
N GLU A 663 -2.46 -64.17 29.58
CA GLU A 663 -3.68 -63.58 29.00
C GLU A 663 -4.35 -64.48 27.97
#